data_AF-A7MN25-F1
#
_entry.id   AF-A7MN25-F1
#
_cell.length_a   1.000
_cell.length_b   1.000
_cell.length_c   1.000
_cell.angle_alpha   90.00
_cell.angle_beta   90.00
_cell.angle_gamma   90.00
#
_symmetry.space_group_name_H-M   'P 1'
#
loop_
_entity.id
_entity.type
_entity.pdbx_description
1 polymer ?
#
loop_
_entity_poly.entity_id
_entity_poly.type
_entity_poly.pdbx_seq_one_letter_code
_entity_poly.pdbx_strand_id
1 'polypeptide(L)'
;MATQPTNNPVPSESPRDLKFNAGKIDEFVTSLVTTYVDRFGNEHYTIEGLSQLARQAIAAFGWIPVNSFQAGATITLPNQILKDTSSNEYYRWDGSLPKVVPAGSTPESTGGTGVGGWISVGDSALRSMLASISGAAMIGTNHRGTIAADLNAIDRRPDGYATGVAGVFSNGRDVEIDKDISTNSNTYLPEMQSRMVYRLTNNQFVEGRGGKVTDTSGKSAVYGMLGTDAAPTTNVTINDIQAGGTSSPTDNTNEAISSFALLTRYTKNLIVRGVRSFAGLAGGVYVSQARNAIVNDVITEKQVYHTGDDVGGGRAGYSVLTDNAKETIINNVMQTVEAAPNGRHLLYMSTGSGGDTNGNVNVIANNMIGRWIGRDDRNQWMLAIRASQRFILNNAIQEGGNGGMIFNDENNNITDYIASNMVFQTIKYAAGVPVYAVGQGQSPTYKSNRWLITNHNINGVPKDSSVGRTDIIAYNISGNNGMLSNVVITCPGESTPILVGHDTQSVQNITIANIHDNIGGGSSGTPAPLIAFTGSAVSNITVRGITTSRSPMFLRLAVVTDLTVDFTRKARINFSNGSVTKTDIETITGTVTPLSTGFTIQFPSHVTQKAVENCTVRLTNGGQCNVATYGNKSITVNTYTAAGAVYNMLTVTAATVEIVLYN
;
A
#
# COMPACT_ATOMS: atom_id res chain seq x y z
N MET A 1 -32.68 7.27 125.35
CA MET A 1 -32.69 6.37 124.17
C MET A 1 -31.25 6.30 123.64
N ALA A 2 -30.59 5.15 123.60
CA ALA A 2 -29.19 5.08 123.15
C ALA A 2 -29.09 5.19 121.61
N THR A 3 -28.12 5.95 121.11
CA THR A 3 -28.01 6.44 119.71
C THR A 3 -26.94 5.74 118.87
N GLN A 4 -26.16 4.84 119.46
CA GLN A 4 -25.13 4.05 118.76
C GLN A 4 -25.79 2.93 117.94
N PRO A 5 -25.47 2.76 116.65
CA PRO A 5 -25.90 1.61 115.85
C PRO A 5 -25.32 0.31 116.42
N THR A 6 -25.96 -0.81 116.10
CA THR A 6 -25.53 -2.14 116.50
C THR A 6 -24.66 -2.78 115.41
N ASN A 7 -23.92 -3.84 115.78
CA ASN A 7 -23.19 -4.68 114.83
C ASN A 7 -24.06 -5.82 114.24
N ASN A 8 -25.39 -5.66 114.22
CA ASN A 8 -26.26 -6.66 113.59
C ASN A 8 -26.00 -6.73 112.07
N PRO A 9 -26.06 -7.93 111.46
CA PRO A 9 -25.95 -8.10 110.00
C PRO A 9 -26.90 -7.18 109.23
N VAL A 10 -26.54 -6.82 107.99
CA VAL A 10 -27.46 -6.14 107.09
C VAL A 10 -28.34 -7.19 106.40
N PRO A 11 -29.69 -7.09 106.44
CA PRO A 11 -30.50 -6.04 107.08
C PRO A 11 -30.70 -6.24 108.59
N SER A 12 -30.92 -5.14 109.33
CA SER A 12 -31.24 -5.17 110.76
C SER A 12 -32.53 -4.38 111.01
N GLU A 13 -33.48 -5.01 111.71
CA GLU A 13 -34.75 -4.42 112.15
C GLU A 13 -34.61 -3.67 113.48
N SER A 14 -33.38 -3.54 114.02
CA SER A 14 -33.12 -2.73 115.19
C SER A 14 -33.48 -1.27 114.91
N PRO A 15 -34.33 -0.61 115.72
CA PRO A 15 -34.71 0.79 115.50
C PRO A 15 -33.52 1.76 115.40
N ARG A 16 -32.40 1.43 116.06
CA ARG A 16 -31.17 2.23 116.03
C ARG A 16 -30.43 2.10 114.70
N ASP A 17 -30.46 0.91 114.09
CA ASP A 17 -29.84 0.64 112.79
C ASP A 17 -30.67 1.23 111.66
N LEU A 18 -32.00 1.16 111.77
CA LEU A 18 -32.90 1.81 110.83
C LEU A 18 -32.68 3.34 110.81
N LYS A 19 -32.53 3.96 111.99
CA LYS A 19 -32.19 5.38 112.09
C LYS A 19 -30.82 5.70 111.48
N PHE A 20 -29.79 4.90 111.75
CA PHE A 20 -28.46 5.10 111.17
C PHE A 20 -28.49 4.97 109.64
N ASN A 21 -29.12 3.91 109.13
CA ASN A 21 -29.27 3.66 107.69
C ASN A 21 -30.01 4.81 106.99
N ALA A 22 -31.06 5.35 107.62
CA ALA A 22 -31.76 6.53 107.09
C ALA A 22 -30.84 7.75 106.99
N GLY A 23 -29.97 7.99 107.99
CA GLY A 23 -28.95 9.04 107.92
C GLY A 23 -27.88 8.79 106.84
N LYS A 24 -27.55 7.53 106.56
CA LYS A 24 -26.60 7.19 105.48
C LYS A 24 -27.20 7.26 104.08
N ILE A 25 -28.51 7.03 103.93
CA ILE A 25 -29.21 7.34 102.67
C ILE A 25 -29.22 8.85 102.44
N ASP A 26 -29.47 9.65 103.47
CA ASP A 26 -29.37 11.12 103.35
C ASP A 26 -27.95 11.54 102.91
N GLU A 27 -26.90 10.94 103.47
CA GLU A 27 -25.51 11.15 103.06
C GLU A 27 -25.23 10.67 101.63
N PHE A 28 -25.72 9.49 101.22
CA PHE A 28 -25.59 8.97 99.86
C PHE A 28 -26.18 9.92 98.81
N VAL A 29 -27.36 10.49 99.11
CA VAL A 29 -28.12 11.32 98.17
C VAL A 29 -27.66 12.76 98.16
N THR A 30 -27.30 13.35 99.31
CA THR A 30 -27.05 14.80 99.43
C THR A 30 -25.58 15.18 99.51
N SER A 31 -24.70 14.23 99.84
CA SER A 31 -23.29 14.54 100.06
C SER A 31 -22.55 14.81 98.75
N LEU A 32 -21.65 15.80 98.81
CA LEU A 32 -20.72 16.16 97.74
C LEU A 32 -19.39 15.41 97.83
N VAL A 33 -19.16 14.61 98.89
CA VAL A 33 -17.99 13.73 98.97
C VAL A 33 -18.22 12.47 98.15
N THR A 34 -17.18 11.80 97.68
CA THR A 34 -17.29 10.66 96.77
C THR A 34 -17.76 9.37 97.43
N THR A 35 -17.56 9.22 98.75
CA THR A 35 -17.93 8.03 99.51
C THR A 35 -18.57 8.36 100.85
N TYR A 36 -19.36 7.44 101.40
CA TYR A 36 -19.87 7.45 102.77
C TYR A 36 -19.51 6.14 103.48
N VAL A 37 -19.36 6.18 104.81
CA VAL A 37 -19.01 5.01 105.63
C VAL A 37 -20.26 4.39 106.24
N ASP A 38 -20.43 3.07 106.10
CA ASP A 38 -21.55 2.32 106.68
C ASP A 38 -21.36 2.01 108.18
N ARG A 39 -22.32 1.31 108.79
CA ARG A 39 -22.29 0.99 110.24
C ARG A 39 -21.21 -0.03 110.63
N PHE A 40 -20.63 -0.72 109.66
CA PHE A 40 -19.52 -1.66 109.85
C PHE A 40 -18.16 -1.05 109.50
N GLY A 41 -18.13 0.20 109.03
CA GLY A 41 -16.90 0.89 108.66
C GLY A 41 -16.51 0.76 107.18
N ASN A 42 -17.35 0.20 106.30
CA ASN A 42 -17.02 0.10 104.87
C ASN A 42 -17.41 1.38 104.11
N GLU A 43 -16.59 1.77 103.14
CA GLU A 43 -16.86 2.88 102.23
C GLU A 43 -17.73 2.44 101.03
N HIS A 44 -18.72 3.26 100.70
CA HIS A 44 -19.59 3.11 99.53
C HIS A 44 -19.67 4.42 98.75
N TYR A 45 -19.82 4.38 97.43
CA TYR A 45 -19.95 5.61 96.62
C TYR A 45 -21.23 6.37 96.94
N THR A 46 -21.14 7.70 96.97
CA THR A 46 -22.29 8.62 96.89
C THR A 46 -22.75 8.81 95.44
N ILE A 47 -23.86 9.52 95.24
CA ILE A 47 -24.32 9.89 93.89
C ILE A 47 -23.29 10.73 93.10
N GLU A 48 -22.50 11.56 93.79
CA GLU A 48 -21.42 12.35 93.17
C GLU A 48 -20.27 11.46 92.70
N GLY A 49 -19.89 10.44 93.49
CA GLY A 49 -18.89 9.45 93.07
C GLY A 49 -19.27 8.69 91.80
N LEU A 50 -20.55 8.28 91.68
CA LEU A 50 -21.07 7.61 90.48
C LEU A 50 -21.12 8.55 89.26
N SER A 51 -21.49 9.82 89.45
CA SER A 51 -21.51 10.85 88.39
C SER A 51 -20.12 11.09 87.80
N GLN A 52 -19.08 11.15 88.64
CA GLN A 52 -17.70 11.32 88.19
C GLN A 52 -17.22 10.11 87.36
N LEU A 53 -17.56 8.90 87.78
CA LEU A 53 -17.21 7.67 87.05
C LEU A 53 -17.88 7.64 85.66
N ALA A 54 -19.13 8.08 85.55
CA ALA A 54 -19.85 8.16 84.28
C ALA A 54 -19.24 9.20 83.31
N ARG A 55 -18.79 10.36 83.81
CA ARG A 55 -18.11 11.39 82.99
C ARG A 55 -16.80 10.89 82.41
N GLN A 56 -16.03 10.11 83.18
CA GLN A 56 -14.78 9.51 82.70
C GLN A 56 -15.01 8.51 81.56
N ALA A 57 -16.07 7.69 81.64
CA ALA A 57 -16.39 6.71 80.59
C ALA A 57 -16.83 7.36 79.26
N ILE A 58 -17.55 8.50 79.31
CA ILE A 58 -18.01 9.22 78.11
C ILE A 58 -16.84 9.89 77.36
N ALA A 59 -15.78 10.31 78.07
CA ALA A 59 -14.60 10.92 77.46
C ALA A 59 -13.74 9.95 76.62
N ALA A 60 -14.01 8.64 76.64
CA ALA A 60 -13.21 7.61 75.98
C ALA A 60 -13.68 7.20 74.56
N PHE A 61 -14.75 7.81 74.01
CA PHE A 61 -15.28 7.48 72.67
C PHE A 61 -14.70 8.41 71.57
N GLY A 62 -13.71 7.94 70.81
CA GLY A 62 -13.08 8.67 69.69
C GLY A 62 -11.62 8.25 69.43
N TRP A 63 -10.98 8.74 68.36
CA TRP A 63 -9.52 8.63 68.22
C TRP A 63 -8.82 9.63 69.13
N ILE A 64 -7.78 9.21 69.84
CA ILE A 64 -7.01 10.02 70.78
C ILE A 64 -5.61 10.27 70.17
N PRO A 65 -5.33 11.45 69.59
CA PRO A 65 -3.99 11.79 69.13
C PRO A 65 -3.06 11.91 70.34
N VAL A 66 -1.99 11.11 70.38
CA VAL A 66 -1.07 11.10 71.54
C VAL A 66 0.11 12.04 71.32
N ASN A 67 0.87 11.86 70.24
CA ASN A 67 2.02 12.70 69.86
C ASN A 67 2.43 12.40 68.41
N SER A 68 3.73 12.49 68.09
CA SER A 68 4.31 11.99 66.84
C SER A 68 5.37 10.90 67.02
N PHE A 69 5.66 10.17 65.95
CA PHE A 69 6.79 9.23 65.90
C PHE A 69 8.13 9.92 66.17
N GLN A 70 8.27 11.17 65.72
CA GLN A 70 9.49 11.96 65.89
C GLN A 70 9.72 12.38 67.35
N ALA A 71 8.65 12.69 68.08
CA ALA A 71 8.74 13.02 69.51
C ALA A 71 8.77 11.78 70.41
N GLY A 72 8.31 10.63 69.91
CA GLY A 72 8.13 9.41 70.69
C GLY A 72 6.86 9.44 71.55
N ALA A 73 6.33 8.26 71.85
CA ALA A 73 5.11 8.09 72.64
C ALA A 73 4.95 6.65 73.15
N THR A 74 4.04 6.43 74.09
CA THR A 74 3.58 5.10 74.48
C THR A 74 2.08 4.97 74.17
N ILE A 75 1.72 4.08 73.25
CA ILE A 75 0.32 3.74 72.97
C ILE A 75 -0.15 2.74 74.01
N THR A 76 -1.21 3.07 74.74
CA THR A 76 -1.82 2.25 75.80
C THR A 76 -3.24 1.84 75.48
N LEU A 77 -3.90 2.48 74.51
CA LEU A 77 -5.27 2.17 74.10
C LEU A 77 -5.38 1.92 72.58
N PRO A 78 -6.25 1.01 72.12
CA PRO A 78 -6.43 0.71 70.69
C PRO A 78 -6.89 1.91 69.84
N ASN A 79 -7.54 2.89 70.46
CA ASN A 79 -8.03 4.11 69.80
C ASN A 79 -7.05 5.30 69.88
N GLN A 80 -5.84 5.09 70.39
CA GLN A 80 -4.80 6.10 70.34
C GLN A 80 -4.09 6.08 68.98
N ILE A 81 -3.86 7.27 68.43
CA ILE A 81 -3.21 7.45 67.13
C ILE A 81 -1.94 8.30 67.28
N LEU A 82 -0.93 7.96 66.50
CA LEU A 82 0.34 8.67 66.45
C LEU A 82 0.49 9.33 65.07
N LYS A 83 0.93 10.58 65.05
CA LYS A 83 1.21 11.28 63.79
C LYS A 83 2.62 10.99 63.32
N ASP A 84 2.82 10.68 62.06
CA ASP A 84 4.14 10.81 61.45
C ASP A 84 4.24 12.23 60.86
N THR A 85 5.07 13.10 61.46
CA THR A 85 5.17 14.49 60.98
C THR A 85 5.93 14.62 59.67
N SER A 86 6.67 13.58 59.26
CA SER A 86 7.36 13.59 57.97
C SER A 86 6.41 13.36 56.80
N SER A 87 5.43 12.45 56.96
CA SER A 87 4.39 12.14 55.98
C SER A 87 3.06 12.86 56.23
N ASN A 88 2.91 13.49 57.40
CA ASN A 88 1.70 14.16 57.89
C ASN A 88 0.50 13.22 58.09
N GLU A 89 0.73 11.91 58.21
CA GLU A 89 -0.30 10.87 58.36
C GLU A 89 -0.50 10.46 59.83
N TYR A 90 -1.67 9.91 60.16
CA TYR A 90 -1.95 9.33 61.47
C TYR A 90 -2.01 7.81 61.39
N TYR A 91 -1.47 7.13 62.40
CA TYR A 91 -1.43 5.68 62.51
C TYR A 91 -1.99 5.21 63.85
N ARG A 92 -2.80 4.15 63.84
CA ARG A 92 -3.16 3.37 65.03
C ARG A 92 -2.29 2.12 65.13
N TRP A 93 -1.99 1.66 66.35
CA TRP A 93 -1.28 0.40 66.56
C TRP A 93 -2.27 -0.76 66.60
N ASP A 94 -1.99 -1.82 65.85
CA ASP A 94 -2.82 -3.02 65.72
C ASP A 94 -2.19 -4.26 66.39
N GLY A 95 -1.07 -4.08 67.11
CA GLY A 95 -0.40 -5.12 67.88
C GLY A 95 -0.67 -5.06 69.39
N SER A 96 0.08 -5.83 70.18
CA SER A 96 -0.05 -5.85 71.64
C SER A 96 0.27 -4.50 72.28
N LEU A 97 -0.51 -4.13 73.30
CA LEU A 97 -0.36 -2.89 74.07
C LEU A 97 0.15 -3.20 75.50
N PRO A 98 0.95 -2.30 76.13
CA PRO A 98 1.36 -1.00 75.63
C PRO A 98 2.49 -1.07 74.59
N LYS A 99 2.46 -0.17 73.59
CA LYS A 99 3.49 -0.04 72.57
C LYS A 99 4.33 1.21 72.82
N VAL A 100 5.59 1.02 73.19
CA VAL A 100 6.58 2.11 73.33
C VAL A 100 7.19 2.43 71.97
N VAL A 101 7.18 3.71 71.62
CA VAL A 101 7.73 4.30 70.39
C VAL A 101 8.82 5.29 70.78
N PRO A 102 10.11 4.96 70.59
CA PRO A 102 11.22 5.87 70.90
C PRO A 102 11.15 7.17 70.08
N ALA A 103 11.70 8.26 70.61
CA ALA A 103 11.84 9.51 69.86
C ALA A 103 12.72 9.31 68.61
N GLY A 104 12.41 10.02 67.52
CA GLY A 104 13.09 9.90 66.23
C GLY A 104 12.71 8.67 65.40
N SER A 105 11.61 7.99 65.75
CA SER A 105 11.15 6.77 65.05
C SER A 105 10.33 7.07 63.78
N THR A 106 10.03 6.01 63.03
CA THR A 106 9.00 5.95 61.97
C THR A 106 8.09 4.73 62.21
N PRO A 107 6.94 4.62 61.52
CA PRO A 107 6.13 3.39 61.56
C PRO A 107 6.97 2.14 61.22
N GLU A 108 7.77 2.20 60.16
CA GLU A 108 8.67 1.14 59.73
C GLU A 108 9.70 0.77 60.81
N SER A 109 10.34 1.76 61.45
CA SER A 109 11.41 1.49 62.43
C SER A 109 10.90 0.95 63.77
N THR A 110 9.57 0.93 64.00
CA THR A 110 8.97 0.54 65.28
C THR A 110 7.90 -0.53 65.15
N GLY A 111 7.83 -1.27 64.05
CA GLY A 111 6.93 -2.43 63.94
C GLY A 111 6.42 -2.72 62.54
N GLY A 112 6.70 -1.83 61.57
CA GLY A 112 6.17 -1.97 60.21
C GLY A 112 4.71 -1.53 60.11
N THR A 113 4.26 -1.34 58.88
CA THR A 113 2.86 -1.03 58.56
C THR A 113 2.10 -2.31 58.16
N GLY A 114 0.85 -2.47 58.59
CA GLY A 114 0.02 -3.67 58.32
C GLY A 114 -0.60 -4.30 59.57
N VAL A 115 -1.31 -5.43 59.38
CA VAL A 115 -2.01 -6.15 60.47
C VAL A 115 -1.01 -6.63 61.53
N GLY A 116 -1.29 -6.35 62.80
CA GLY A 116 -0.36 -6.59 63.90
C GLY A 116 0.76 -5.54 64.04
N GLY A 117 0.79 -4.53 63.15
CA GLY A 117 1.71 -3.39 63.13
C GLY A 117 0.98 -2.04 63.13
N TRP A 118 1.52 -1.03 62.46
CA TRP A 118 0.88 0.29 62.32
C TRP A 118 -0.14 0.33 61.17
N ILE A 119 -1.33 0.88 61.41
CA ILE A 119 -2.39 1.02 60.42
C ILE A 119 -2.70 2.51 60.22
N SER A 120 -2.58 3.03 59.00
CA SER A 120 -2.92 4.42 58.67
C SER A 120 -4.44 4.67 58.80
N VAL A 121 -4.83 5.80 59.38
CA VAL A 121 -6.23 6.13 59.72
C VAL A 121 -6.83 7.30 58.89
N GLY A 122 -6.23 7.69 57.75
CA GLY A 122 -6.67 8.89 56.99
C GLY A 122 -6.56 8.89 55.45
N ASP A 123 -7.23 9.88 54.83
CA ASP A 123 -7.33 10.29 53.41
C ASP A 123 -6.03 10.15 52.58
N SER A 124 -4.88 10.28 53.21
CA SER A 124 -3.56 10.17 52.57
C SER A 124 -3.28 8.78 52.01
N ALA A 125 -3.72 7.70 52.69
CA ALA A 125 -3.57 6.34 52.18
C ALA A 125 -4.42 6.10 50.92
N LEU A 126 -5.65 6.63 50.88
CA LEU A 126 -6.49 6.58 49.69
C LEU A 126 -5.90 7.42 48.55
N ARG A 127 -5.41 8.64 48.82
CA ARG A 127 -4.71 9.45 47.81
C ARG A 127 -3.47 8.75 47.26
N SER A 128 -2.68 8.12 48.13
CA SER A 128 -1.51 7.33 47.74
C SER A 128 -1.90 6.15 46.84
N MET A 129 -2.96 5.42 47.20
CA MET A 129 -3.51 4.33 46.39
C MET A 129 -4.02 4.81 45.02
N LEU A 130 -4.77 5.91 44.96
CA LEU A 130 -5.30 6.47 43.72
C LEU A 130 -4.22 7.14 42.84
N ALA A 131 -3.15 7.67 43.43
CA ALA A 131 -2.01 8.23 42.72
C ALA A 131 -1.02 7.15 42.23
N SER A 132 -1.12 5.92 42.73
CA SER A 132 -0.29 4.80 42.28
C SER A 132 -0.60 4.40 40.83
N ILE A 133 0.30 3.64 40.19
CA ILE A 133 0.08 3.08 38.85
C ILE A 133 -1.16 2.18 38.76
N SER A 134 -1.61 1.63 39.89
CA SER A 134 -2.81 0.80 39.99
C SER A 134 -4.07 1.60 40.35
N GLY A 135 -3.98 2.92 40.54
CA GLY A 135 -5.09 3.75 40.99
C GLY A 135 -6.32 3.69 40.06
N ALA A 136 -6.11 3.64 38.75
CA ALA A 136 -7.19 3.48 37.77
C ALA A 136 -7.93 2.13 37.92
N ALA A 137 -7.28 1.08 38.43
CA ALA A 137 -7.91 -0.21 38.69
C ALA A 137 -8.72 -0.21 39.99
N MET A 138 -8.57 0.81 40.85
CA MET A 138 -9.28 0.96 42.12
C MET A 138 -10.54 1.82 42.00
N ILE A 139 -10.77 2.50 40.87
CA ILE A 139 -11.98 3.28 40.61
C ILE A 139 -12.95 2.47 39.75
N GLY A 140 -14.12 2.18 40.32
CA GLY A 140 -15.17 1.45 39.64
C GLY A 140 -15.85 2.26 38.52
N THR A 141 -16.25 1.59 37.44
CA THR A 141 -17.11 2.17 36.39
C THR A 141 -18.33 1.28 36.15
N ASN A 142 -19.42 1.88 35.64
CA ASN A 142 -20.62 1.15 35.26
C ASN A 142 -20.48 0.39 33.92
N HIS A 143 -19.36 0.56 33.23
CA HIS A 143 -19.16 -0.01 31.90
C HIS A 143 -18.30 -1.28 31.93
N ARG A 144 -17.02 -1.18 32.33
CA ARG A 144 -16.09 -2.34 32.34
C ARG A 144 -15.54 -2.68 33.72
N GLY A 145 -16.25 -2.29 34.77
CA GLY A 145 -15.88 -2.60 36.15
C GLY A 145 -14.87 -1.62 36.73
N THR A 146 -13.80 -1.25 36.01
CA THR A 146 -12.79 -0.27 36.47
C THR A 146 -12.38 0.72 35.39
N ILE A 147 -11.90 1.91 35.78
CA ILE A 147 -11.38 2.93 34.86
C ILE A 147 -10.21 2.36 34.03
N ALA A 148 -9.33 1.55 34.63
CA ALA A 148 -8.23 0.93 33.90
C ALA A 148 -8.72 0.07 32.72
N ALA A 149 -9.80 -0.70 32.88
CA ALA A 149 -10.36 -1.52 31.82
C ALA A 149 -11.02 -0.67 30.72
N ASP A 150 -11.64 0.47 31.08
CA ASP A 150 -12.18 1.41 30.11
C ASP A 150 -11.08 2.13 29.31
N LEU A 151 -10.02 2.57 29.99
CA LEU A 151 -8.85 3.18 29.33
C LEU A 151 -8.16 2.19 28.38
N ASN A 152 -8.00 0.92 28.78
CA ASN A 152 -7.45 -0.12 27.90
C ASN A 152 -8.32 -0.40 26.66
N ALA A 153 -9.58 0.01 26.64
CA ALA A 153 -10.44 -0.12 25.47
C ALA A 153 -10.50 1.16 24.62
N ILE A 154 -10.19 2.32 25.20
CA ILE A 154 -10.30 3.64 24.56
C ILE A 154 -8.95 4.16 24.08
N ASP A 155 -7.90 4.01 24.88
CA ASP A 155 -6.54 4.39 24.46
C ASP A 155 -6.06 3.40 23.41
N ARG A 156 -5.72 3.90 22.23
CA ARG A 156 -5.25 3.06 21.11
C ARG A 156 -3.77 3.29 20.81
N ARG A 157 -3.09 4.09 21.63
CA ARG A 157 -1.66 4.38 21.48
C ARG A 157 -0.81 3.28 22.11
N PRO A 158 0.23 2.80 21.43
CA PRO A 158 1.09 1.73 21.91
C PRO A 158 1.79 2.00 23.24
N ASP A 159 2.16 3.24 23.54
CA ASP A 159 2.90 3.60 24.75
C ASP A 159 2.10 3.46 26.05
N GLY A 160 0.76 3.39 25.96
CA GLY A 160 -0.12 3.03 27.06
C GLY A 160 -0.10 1.54 27.45
N TYR A 161 0.55 0.68 26.66
CA TYR A 161 0.55 -0.78 26.86
C TYR A 161 1.98 -1.33 27.04
N ALA A 162 2.15 -2.20 28.03
CA ALA A 162 3.45 -2.82 28.33
C ALA A 162 4.05 -3.60 27.14
N THR A 163 3.20 -4.15 26.25
CA THR A 163 3.61 -4.89 25.04
C THR A 163 3.45 -4.07 23.75
N GLY A 164 3.30 -2.74 23.87
CA GLY A 164 3.19 -1.84 22.72
C GLY A 164 1.98 -2.16 21.84
N VAL A 165 2.20 -2.13 20.52
CA VAL A 165 1.17 -2.42 19.50
C VAL A 165 0.48 -3.78 19.71
N ALA A 166 1.21 -4.81 20.17
CA ALA A 166 0.61 -6.12 20.43
C ALA A 166 -0.40 -6.06 21.58
N GLY A 167 -0.13 -5.24 22.61
CA GLY A 167 -1.03 -4.99 23.72
C GLY A 167 -2.29 -4.25 23.28
N VAL A 168 -2.15 -3.27 22.38
CA VAL A 168 -3.26 -2.54 21.78
C VAL A 168 -4.22 -3.51 21.06
N PHE A 169 -3.71 -4.36 20.17
CA PHE A 169 -4.53 -5.34 19.44
C PHE A 169 -5.13 -6.44 20.33
N SER A 170 -4.53 -6.71 21.50
CA SER A 170 -5.09 -7.66 22.47
C SER A 170 -6.32 -7.11 23.20
N ASN A 171 -6.50 -5.79 23.22
CA ASN A 171 -7.57 -5.12 23.96
C ASN A 171 -8.57 -4.35 23.07
N GLY A 172 -8.38 -4.33 21.76
CA GLY A 172 -9.27 -3.67 20.81
C GLY A 172 -8.92 -3.93 19.35
N ARG A 173 -9.69 -3.35 18.43
CA ARG A 173 -9.56 -3.63 16.97
C ARG A 173 -8.68 -2.63 16.24
N ASP A 174 -8.52 -1.44 16.79
CA ASP A 174 -7.85 -0.29 16.22
C ASP A 174 -6.49 -0.02 16.90
N VAL A 175 -5.54 0.57 16.20
CA VAL A 175 -4.28 1.06 16.78
C VAL A 175 -3.88 2.39 16.16
N GLU A 176 -3.36 3.30 16.98
CA GLU A 176 -2.82 4.59 16.55
C GLU A 176 -1.29 4.59 16.64
N ILE A 177 -0.60 4.76 15.52
CA ILE A 177 0.85 4.84 15.48
C ILE A 177 1.27 6.32 15.56
N ASP A 178 1.47 6.79 16.78
CA ASP A 178 1.76 8.20 17.12
C ASP A 178 3.25 8.51 17.32
N LYS A 179 4.09 7.47 17.42
CA LYS A 179 5.54 7.58 17.65
C LYS A 179 6.34 6.66 16.75
N ASP A 180 7.61 6.98 16.58
CA ASP A 180 8.53 6.12 15.86
C ASP A 180 8.81 4.84 16.65
N ILE A 181 8.67 3.70 15.98
CA ILE A 181 8.88 2.36 16.52
C ILE A 181 9.94 1.69 15.67
N SER A 182 11.09 1.39 16.26
CA SER A 182 12.13 0.57 15.65
C SER A 182 12.11 -0.82 16.29
N THR A 183 11.96 -1.87 15.49
CA THR A 183 11.76 -3.22 16.02
C THR A 183 12.36 -4.28 15.09
N ASN A 184 12.77 -5.41 15.64
CA ASN A 184 13.06 -6.64 14.91
C ASN A 184 12.07 -7.76 15.28
N SER A 185 11.08 -7.47 16.14
CA SER A 185 10.06 -8.41 16.55
C SER A 185 9.14 -8.69 15.37
N ASN A 186 9.12 -9.95 14.92
CA ASN A 186 8.32 -10.40 13.80
C ASN A 186 7.91 -11.85 13.96
N THR A 187 6.88 -12.25 13.22
CA THR A 187 6.41 -13.63 13.14
C THR A 187 6.67 -14.17 11.74
N TYR A 188 7.33 -15.33 11.65
CA TYR A 188 7.48 -16.07 10.39
C TYR A 188 6.18 -16.79 10.02
N LEU A 189 5.77 -16.66 8.77
CA LEU A 189 4.59 -17.30 8.20
C LEU A 189 5.00 -18.22 7.05
N PRO A 190 5.15 -19.53 7.29
CA PRO A 190 5.62 -20.49 6.29
C PRO A 190 4.78 -20.49 5.01
N GLU A 191 3.46 -20.32 5.11
CA GLU A 191 2.53 -20.30 3.98
C GLU A 191 2.75 -19.09 3.06
N MET A 192 3.42 -18.06 3.57
CA MET A 192 3.78 -16.86 2.81
C MET A 192 5.26 -16.79 2.45
N GLN A 193 6.09 -17.66 3.05
CA GLN A 193 7.54 -17.56 3.01
C GLN A 193 8.01 -16.13 3.36
N SER A 194 7.37 -15.52 4.34
CA SER A 194 7.55 -14.11 4.71
C SER A 194 7.43 -13.92 6.22
N ARG A 195 7.87 -12.77 6.71
CA ARG A 195 7.74 -12.36 8.12
C ARG A 195 6.88 -11.11 8.20
N MET A 196 6.19 -10.94 9.33
CA MET A 196 5.37 -9.76 9.59
C MET A 196 5.72 -9.19 10.96
N VAL A 197 5.94 -7.87 11.03
CA VAL A 197 6.04 -7.16 12.30
C VAL A 197 4.67 -7.16 12.98
N TYR A 198 3.64 -6.69 12.27
CA TYR A 198 2.26 -6.71 12.75
C TYR A 198 1.35 -7.49 11.81
N ARG A 199 0.88 -8.66 12.27
CA ARG A 199 -0.10 -9.48 11.58
C ARG A 199 -1.51 -9.03 11.94
N LEU A 200 -2.24 -8.51 10.96
CA LEU A 200 -3.61 -8.04 11.10
C LEU A 200 -4.62 -9.16 10.82
N THR A 201 -5.77 -9.08 11.49
CA THR A 201 -6.89 -10.02 11.45
C THR A 201 -8.22 -9.29 11.19
N ASN A 202 -9.33 -10.04 11.16
CA ASN A 202 -10.64 -9.51 10.75
C ASN A 202 -11.07 -8.27 11.54
N ASN A 203 -11.63 -7.28 10.83
CA ASN A 203 -12.21 -6.05 11.38
C ASN A 203 -11.21 -5.14 12.11
N GLN A 204 -9.91 -5.28 11.86
CA GLN A 204 -8.90 -4.41 12.47
C GLN A 204 -8.69 -3.12 11.69
N PHE A 205 -8.22 -2.09 12.40
CA PHE A 205 -7.98 -0.76 11.89
C PHE A 205 -6.59 -0.27 12.33
N VAL A 206 -5.83 0.32 11.41
CA VAL A 206 -4.53 0.94 11.73
C VAL A 206 -4.55 2.38 11.26
N GLU A 207 -4.24 3.32 12.15
CA GLU A 207 -4.15 4.74 11.84
C GLU A 207 -2.77 5.28 12.18
N GLY A 208 -2.09 5.86 11.19
CA GLY A 208 -0.87 6.62 11.42
C GLY A 208 -1.20 8.01 11.97
N ARG A 209 -0.68 8.32 13.15
CA ARG A 209 -0.74 9.63 13.82
C ARG A 209 0.62 10.33 13.81
N GLY A 210 1.40 10.09 12.75
CA GLY A 210 2.73 10.69 12.54
C GLY A 210 3.91 9.78 12.88
N GLY A 211 3.70 8.68 13.60
CA GLY A 211 4.75 7.72 13.92
C GLY A 211 5.12 6.81 12.75
N LYS A 212 6.40 6.43 12.68
CA LYS A 212 6.93 5.47 11.68
C LYS A 212 7.31 4.14 12.32
N VAL A 213 6.87 3.03 11.72
CA VAL A 213 7.36 1.70 12.09
C VAL A 213 8.51 1.29 11.17
N THR A 214 9.65 0.92 11.75
CA THR A 214 10.85 0.50 11.03
C THR A 214 11.21 -0.94 11.38
N ASP A 215 11.18 -1.83 10.39
CA ASP A 215 11.74 -3.18 10.53
C ASP A 215 13.26 -3.13 10.46
N THR A 216 13.92 -3.57 11.52
CA THR A 216 15.39 -3.65 11.61
C THR A 216 15.93 -5.03 11.28
N SER A 217 15.07 -6.03 11.08
CA SER A 217 15.48 -7.38 10.66
C SER A 217 15.87 -7.44 9.18
N GLY A 218 15.36 -6.52 8.36
CA GLY A 218 15.55 -6.49 6.91
C GLY A 218 14.79 -7.59 6.17
N LYS A 219 13.83 -8.24 6.83
CA LYS A 219 13.19 -9.49 6.37
C LYS A 219 11.68 -9.50 6.55
N SER A 220 11.08 -8.43 7.05
CA SER A 220 9.66 -8.45 7.42
C SER A 220 8.86 -7.42 6.63
N ALA A 221 7.64 -7.81 6.24
CA ALA A 221 6.62 -6.83 5.97
C ALA A 221 6.26 -6.12 7.29
N VAL A 222 6.04 -4.81 7.25
CA VAL A 222 5.71 -4.04 8.46
C VAL A 222 4.29 -4.39 8.92
N TYR A 223 3.33 -4.27 8.02
CA TYR A 223 1.96 -4.75 8.25
C TYR A 223 1.67 -5.90 7.30
N GLY A 224 0.97 -6.91 7.77
CA GLY A 224 0.53 -7.95 6.86
C GLY A 224 -0.70 -8.73 7.26
N MET A 225 -1.26 -9.42 6.29
CA MET A 225 -2.49 -10.18 6.40
C MET A 225 -2.34 -11.52 5.69
N LEU A 226 -2.86 -12.57 6.32
CA LEU A 226 -2.91 -13.92 5.75
C LEU A 226 -4.26 -14.55 6.04
N GLY A 227 -5.06 -14.72 4.99
CA GLY A 227 -6.26 -15.55 4.98
C GLY A 227 -6.09 -16.78 4.08
N THR A 228 -7.20 -17.40 3.72
CA THR A 228 -7.29 -18.45 2.69
C THR A 228 -8.43 -18.14 1.72
N ASP A 229 -8.52 -18.86 0.59
CA ASP A 229 -9.64 -18.68 -0.34
C ASP A 229 -11.00 -18.98 0.32
N ALA A 230 -11.07 -20.00 1.18
CA ALA A 230 -12.29 -20.32 1.93
C ALA A 230 -12.58 -19.33 3.08
N ALA A 231 -11.54 -18.76 3.69
CA ALA A 231 -11.63 -17.88 4.84
C ALA A 231 -10.68 -16.67 4.67
N PRO A 232 -11.05 -15.67 3.85
CA PRO A 232 -10.21 -14.49 3.65
C PRO A 232 -10.20 -13.61 4.90
N THR A 233 -9.12 -12.86 5.09
CA THR A 233 -9.08 -11.79 6.11
C THR A 233 -9.96 -10.64 5.65
N THR A 234 -10.92 -10.23 6.48
CA THR A 234 -12.01 -9.33 6.08
C THR A 234 -12.05 -8.01 6.83
N ASN A 235 -12.51 -6.97 6.14
CA ASN A 235 -12.86 -5.66 6.71
C ASN A 235 -11.69 -4.97 7.44
N VAL A 236 -10.47 -5.11 6.91
CA VAL A 236 -9.29 -4.41 7.46
C VAL A 236 -9.11 -3.07 6.77
N THR A 237 -8.86 -2.04 7.55
CA THR A 237 -8.58 -0.69 7.07
C THR A 237 -7.23 -0.20 7.59
N ILE A 238 -6.43 0.39 6.70
CA ILE A 238 -5.13 0.99 7.02
C ILE A 238 -5.14 2.42 6.49
N ASN A 239 -4.88 3.38 7.37
CA ASN A 239 -4.87 4.80 7.06
C ASN A 239 -3.54 5.44 7.50
N ASP A 240 -2.94 6.23 6.63
CA ASP A 240 -1.89 7.21 6.93
C ASP A 240 -0.61 6.65 7.57
N ILE A 241 -0.30 5.38 7.31
CA ILE A 241 0.88 4.71 7.87
C ILE A 241 2.20 5.17 7.27
N GLN A 242 3.23 5.13 8.10
CA GLN A 242 4.62 5.31 7.72
C GLN A 242 5.43 4.05 8.03
N ALA A 243 6.17 3.56 7.05
CA ALA A 243 6.91 2.31 7.15
C ALA A 243 8.32 2.46 6.57
N GLY A 244 9.31 1.85 7.23
CA GLY A 244 10.69 1.73 6.72
C GLY A 244 11.30 0.38 7.06
N GLY A 245 12.50 0.13 6.55
CA GLY A 245 13.18 -1.13 6.79
C GLY A 245 14.70 -1.04 6.65
N THR A 246 15.35 -2.20 6.72
CA THR A 246 16.81 -2.36 6.54
C THR A 246 17.16 -3.48 5.55
N SER A 247 16.23 -3.84 4.65
CA SER A 247 16.42 -4.88 3.64
C SER A 247 17.64 -4.58 2.75
N SER A 248 18.45 -5.62 2.51
CA SER A 248 19.67 -5.52 1.70
C SER A 248 19.40 -5.95 0.25
N PRO A 249 19.90 -5.23 -0.77
CA PRO A 249 19.78 -5.64 -2.17
C PRO A 249 20.52 -6.96 -2.50
N THR A 250 21.40 -7.42 -1.61
CA THR A 250 22.12 -8.70 -1.76
C THR A 250 21.48 -9.85 -0.97
N ASP A 251 20.50 -9.57 -0.10
CA ASP A 251 19.78 -10.62 0.63
C ASP A 251 18.65 -11.17 -0.25
N ASN A 252 18.88 -12.32 -0.86
CA ASN A 252 17.96 -12.94 -1.81
C ASN A 252 16.95 -13.90 -1.15
N THR A 253 16.77 -13.83 0.18
CA THR A 253 15.77 -14.65 0.87
C THR A 253 14.34 -14.20 0.53
N ASN A 254 13.39 -15.14 0.52
CA ASN A 254 11.97 -14.85 0.24
C ASN A 254 11.41 -13.80 1.21
N GLU A 255 11.86 -13.81 2.45
CA GLU A 255 11.48 -12.86 3.48
C GLU A 255 11.98 -11.45 3.16
N ALA A 256 13.25 -11.29 2.74
CA ALA A 256 13.81 -10.00 2.34
C ALA A 256 13.10 -9.44 1.11
N ILE A 257 12.84 -10.28 0.10
CA ILE A 257 12.07 -9.92 -1.12
C ILE A 257 10.64 -9.51 -0.76
N SER A 258 10.07 -10.08 0.29
CA SER A 258 8.70 -9.81 0.75
C SER A 258 8.61 -8.72 1.83
N SER A 259 9.68 -7.93 2.03
CA SER A 259 9.71 -6.83 3.01
C SER A 259 8.95 -5.58 2.51
N PHE A 260 7.61 -5.65 2.49
CA PHE A 260 6.77 -4.52 2.07
C PHE A 260 6.28 -3.69 3.26
N ALA A 261 5.91 -2.42 3.04
CA ALA A 261 5.18 -1.66 4.06
C ALA A 261 3.86 -2.36 4.43
N LEU A 262 3.16 -2.88 3.42
CA LEU A 262 1.98 -3.71 3.57
C LEU A 262 2.05 -4.93 2.66
N LEU A 263 1.88 -6.13 3.21
CA LEU A 263 1.79 -7.36 2.45
C LEU A 263 0.54 -8.16 2.82
N THR A 264 -0.34 -8.40 1.86
CA THR A 264 -1.59 -9.14 2.09
C THR A 264 -1.74 -10.33 1.17
N ARG A 265 -2.37 -11.40 1.66
CA ARG A 265 -2.81 -12.55 0.87
C ARG A 265 -4.19 -13.03 1.31
N TYR A 266 -5.07 -13.27 0.34
CA TYR A 266 -6.47 -13.68 0.53
C TYR A 266 -7.24 -12.71 1.45
N THR A 267 -7.53 -11.53 0.94
CA THR A 267 -8.28 -10.49 1.66
C THR A 267 -9.64 -10.19 1.00
N LYS A 268 -10.56 -9.62 1.77
CA LYS A 268 -11.85 -9.14 1.28
C LYS A 268 -12.23 -7.86 2.04
N ASN A 269 -12.81 -6.88 1.35
CA ASN A 269 -13.17 -5.58 1.89
C ASN A 269 -11.95 -4.86 2.47
N LEU A 270 -10.83 -4.90 1.75
CA LEU A 270 -9.57 -4.26 2.16
C LEU A 270 -9.59 -2.78 1.75
N ILE A 271 -9.29 -1.89 2.70
CA ILE A 271 -9.11 -0.46 2.44
C ILE A 271 -7.71 -0.05 2.90
N VAL A 272 -6.92 0.51 1.99
CA VAL A 272 -5.57 1.01 2.24
C VAL A 272 -5.50 2.43 1.71
N ARG A 273 -5.20 3.39 2.59
CA ARG A 273 -5.10 4.82 2.27
C ARG A 273 -3.87 5.41 2.94
N GLY A 274 -3.13 6.25 2.23
CA GLY A 274 -2.04 7.02 2.83
C GLY A 274 -0.85 6.15 3.27
N VAL A 275 -0.23 5.40 2.37
CA VAL A 275 0.97 4.61 2.69
C VAL A 275 2.21 5.36 2.28
N ARG A 276 3.08 5.69 3.25
CA ARG A 276 4.42 6.22 2.98
C ARG A 276 5.46 5.13 3.28
N SER A 277 6.06 4.57 2.23
CA SER A 277 7.13 3.57 2.33
C SER A 277 8.48 4.22 2.02
N PHE A 278 9.36 4.21 3.03
CA PHE A 278 10.71 4.79 2.94
C PHE A 278 11.76 3.74 2.61
N ALA A 279 13.02 4.18 2.54
CA ALA A 279 14.17 3.34 2.23
C ALA A 279 14.25 2.07 3.09
N GLY A 280 14.79 1.00 2.49
CA GLY A 280 15.10 -0.27 3.14
C GLY A 280 13.93 -1.26 3.22
N LEU A 281 12.85 -1.01 2.47
CA LEU A 281 11.81 -2.00 2.18
C LEU A 281 11.87 -2.42 0.71
N ALA A 282 11.52 -3.66 0.43
CA ALA A 282 11.38 -4.19 -0.93
C ALA A 282 10.17 -3.60 -1.67
N GLY A 283 9.16 -3.10 -0.97
CA GLY A 283 8.06 -2.41 -1.62
C GLY A 283 7.09 -1.65 -0.73
N GLY A 284 6.15 -0.96 -1.36
CA GLY A 284 5.07 -0.25 -0.69
C GLY A 284 3.94 -1.19 -0.29
N VAL A 285 3.03 -1.44 -1.23
CA VAL A 285 1.80 -2.20 -0.97
C VAL A 285 1.73 -3.43 -1.88
N TYR A 286 1.64 -4.61 -1.28
CA TYR A 286 1.41 -5.87 -1.96
C TYR A 286 0.02 -6.43 -1.63
N VAL A 287 -0.87 -6.46 -2.63
CA VAL A 287 -2.20 -7.05 -2.58
C VAL A 287 -2.25 -8.35 -3.38
N SER A 288 -2.17 -9.50 -2.70
CA SER A 288 -2.30 -10.82 -3.33
C SER A 288 -3.70 -11.40 -3.07
N GLN A 289 -4.35 -11.88 -4.13
CA GLN A 289 -5.59 -12.66 -4.06
C GLN A 289 -6.73 -11.97 -3.30
N ALA A 290 -6.83 -10.66 -3.42
CA ALA A 290 -7.95 -9.90 -2.88
C ALA A 290 -9.23 -10.17 -3.69
N ARG A 291 -10.37 -10.26 -3.01
CA ARG A 291 -11.70 -10.35 -3.65
C ARG A 291 -12.34 -8.99 -3.91
N ASN A 292 -11.89 -7.97 -3.18
CA ASN A 292 -12.04 -6.55 -3.51
C ASN A 292 -11.07 -5.75 -2.61
N ALA A 293 -10.50 -4.68 -3.16
CA ALA A 293 -9.56 -3.84 -2.44
C ALA A 293 -9.53 -2.40 -2.99
N ILE A 294 -9.32 -1.43 -2.10
CA ILE A 294 -8.99 -0.05 -2.45
C ILE A 294 -7.59 0.24 -1.93
N VAL A 295 -6.69 0.64 -2.82
CA VAL A 295 -5.34 1.13 -2.52
C VAL A 295 -5.23 2.55 -3.02
N ASN A 296 -5.18 3.51 -2.11
CA ASN A 296 -5.13 4.94 -2.44
C ASN A 296 -3.98 5.65 -1.73
N ASP A 297 -3.43 6.67 -2.37
CA ASP A 297 -2.45 7.59 -1.78
C ASP A 297 -1.19 6.84 -1.29
N VAL A 298 -0.46 6.23 -2.22
CA VAL A 298 0.78 5.50 -1.93
C VAL A 298 1.98 6.31 -2.41
N ILE A 299 2.89 6.62 -1.49
CA ILE A 299 4.16 7.30 -1.78
C ILE A 299 5.30 6.37 -1.39
N THR A 300 6.20 6.12 -2.33
CA THR A 300 7.35 5.23 -2.12
C THR A 300 8.64 5.86 -2.59
N GLU A 301 9.69 5.68 -1.80
CA GLU A 301 11.03 6.19 -2.11
C GLU A 301 12.07 5.11 -1.81
N LYS A 302 13.06 4.97 -2.70
CA LYS A 302 14.25 4.14 -2.45
C LYS A 302 13.93 2.69 -2.05
N GLN A 303 12.96 2.08 -2.73
CA GLN A 303 12.64 0.67 -2.56
C GLN A 303 13.81 -0.20 -3.01
N VAL A 304 14.02 -1.31 -2.32
CA VAL A 304 15.13 -2.22 -2.52
C VAL A 304 14.77 -3.23 -3.60
N TYR A 305 15.58 -3.30 -4.63
CA TYR A 305 15.55 -4.40 -5.59
C TYR A 305 16.70 -5.35 -5.32
N HIS A 306 16.40 -6.65 -5.40
CA HIS A 306 17.33 -7.72 -5.09
C HIS A 306 18.01 -8.21 -6.38
N THR A 307 19.35 -8.25 -6.40
CA THR A 307 20.15 -8.28 -7.64
C THR A 307 20.84 -9.62 -7.96
N GLY A 308 20.56 -10.72 -7.26
CA GLY A 308 21.24 -12.00 -7.52
C GLY A 308 20.83 -12.70 -8.82
N ASP A 309 21.71 -13.51 -9.39
CA ASP A 309 21.39 -14.35 -10.56
C ASP A 309 20.39 -15.48 -10.21
N ASP A 310 20.37 -15.92 -8.95
CA ASP A 310 19.48 -16.97 -8.43
C ASP A 310 18.04 -16.47 -8.11
N VAL A 311 17.76 -15.16 -8.15
CA VAL A 311 16.44 -14.63 -7.72
C VAL A 311 15.35 -14.68 -8.78
N GLY A 312 15.59 -15.20 -9.99
CA GLY A 312 14.52 -15.55 -10.94
C GLY A 312 13.40 -14.51 -11.10
N GLY A 313 13.71 -13.21 -11.02
CA GLY A 313 12.71 -12.14 -11.03
C GLY A 313 11.93 -11.97 -9.71
N GLY A 314 12.63 -11.88 -8.57
CA GLY A 314 12.03 -11.63 -7.25
C GLY A 314 11.05 -10.44 -7.26
N ARG A 315 9.90 -10.62 -6.61
CA ARG A 315 8.77 -9.69 -6.56
C ARG A 315 9.06 -8.48 -5.65
N ALA A 316 10.09 -7.70 -5.97
CA ALA A 316 10.60 -6.61 -5.15
C ALA A 316 11.01 -5.38 -5.98
N GLY A 317 11.17 -4.25 -5.30
CA GLY A 317 11.43 -2.94 -5.89
C GLY A 317 10.15 -2.21 -6.33
N TYR A 318 8.99 -2.55 -5.77
CA TYR A 318 7.68 -2.12 -6.29
C TYR A 318 6.95 -1.13 -5.38
N SER A 319 6.29 -0.12 -5.95
CA SER A 319 5.40 0.74 -5.15
C SER A 319 4.09 0.02 -4.83
N VAL A 320 3.41 -0.47 -5.85
CA VAL A 320 2.20 -1.30 -5.71
C VAL A 320 2.36 -2.58 -6.52
N LEU A 321 2.14 -3.71 -5.86
CA LEU A 321 2.09 -5.04 -6.46
C LEU A 321 0.70 -5.61 -6.24
N THR A 322 0.06 -6.04 -7.32
CA THR A 322 -1.12 -6.91 -7.25
C THR A 322 -0.79 -8.28 -7.81
N ASP A 323 -1.40 -9.31 -7.25
CA ASP A 323 -1.13 -10.70 -7.63
C ASP A 323 -2.41 -11.50 -7.61
N ASN A 324 -3.00 -11.71 -8.78
CA ASN A 324 -4.33 -12.30 -8.93
C ASN A 324 -5.38 -11.60 -8.03
N ALA A 325 -5.35 -10.27 -7.98
CA ALA A 325 -6.32 -9.47 -7.26
C ALA A 325 -7.57 -9.23 -8.13
N LYS A 326 -8.74 -9.24 -7.49
CA LYS A 326 -10.05 -9.07 -8.13
C LYS A 326 -10.72 -7.82 -7.54
N GLU A 327 -11.42 -7.07 -8.40
CA GLU A 327 -12.23 -5.92 -7.99
C GLU A 327 -11.40 -4.89 -7.20
N THR A 328 -10.30 -4.46 -7.81
CA THR A 328 -9.29 -3.61 -7.15
C THR A 328 -9.23 -2.23 -7.77
N ILE A 329 -9.27 -1.20 -6.92
CA ILE A 329 -8.99 0.18 -7.31
C ILE A 329 -7.62 0.58 -6.75
N ILE A 330 -6.74 1.07 -7.61
CA ILE A 330 -5.42 1.60 -7.29
C ILE A 330 -5.41 3.06 -7.75
N ASN A 331 -5.16 4.00 -6.85
CA ASN A 331 -5.24 5.41 -7.20
C ASN A 331 -4.21 6.25 -6.44
N ASN A 332 -3.74 7.34 -7.05
CA ASN A 332 -2.80 8.29 -6.47
C ASN A 332 -1.50 7.61 -5.98
N VAL A 333 -0.72 7.06 -6.91
CA VAL A 333 0.54 6.36 -6.60
C VAL A 333 1.74 7.17 -7.08
N MET A 334 2.71 7.39 -6.20
CA MET A 334 3.95 8.09 -6.50
C MET A 334 5.18 7.24 -6.14
N GLN A 335 6.18 7.27 -7.02
CA GLN A 335 7.46 6.61 -6.81
C GLN A 335 8.63 7.49 -7.22
N THR A 336 9.65 7.57 -6.36
CA THR A 336 10.98 8.04 -6.74
C THR A 336 12.02 6.92 -6.62
N VAL A 337 12.73 6.69 -7.71
CA VAL A 337 13.78 5.69 -7.86
C VAL A 337 15.11 6.38 -8.18
N GLU A 338 16.13 6.06 -7.39
CA GLU A 338 17.52 6.48 -7.61
C GLU A 338 18.36 5.32 -8.19
N ALA A 339 19.60 5.61 -8.57
CA ALA A 339 20.54 4.62 -9.14
C ALA A 339 20.90 3.46 -8.18
N ALA A 340 20.68 3.61 -6.87
CA ALA A 340 20.70 2.59 -5.82
C ALA A 340 19.80 3.09 -4.67
N PRO A 341 18.99 2.26 -3.96
CA PRO A 341 18.95 0.80 -3.87
C PRO A 341 18.03 0.11 -4.91
N ASN A 342 17.99 0.65 -6.13
CA ASN A 342 17.55 -0.07 -7.32
C ASN A 342 16.05 -0.34 -7.48
N GLY A 343 15.08 0.37 -6.86
CA GLY A 343 13.61 0.43 -7.15
C GLY A 343 13.01 -0.50 -8.23
N ARG A 344 12.06 -0.15 -9.11
CA ARG A 344 11.78 -0.84 -10.41
C ARG A 344 10.43 -0.37 -10.91
N HIS A 345 9.34 -1.00 -10.44
CA HIS A 345 8.01 -0.81 -10.97
C HIS A 345 7.19 0.07 -10.04
N LEU A 346 6.47 1.03 -10.61
CA LEU A 346 5.48 1.79 -9.85
C LEU A 346 4.26 0.89 -9.62
N LEU A 347 3.80 0.23 -10.68
CA LEU A 347 2.74 -0.77 -10.59
C LEU A 347 3.18 -2.06 -11.27
N TYR A 348 3.03 -3.17 -10.55
CA TYR A 348 3.14 -4.51 -11.10
C TYR A 348 1.83 -5.27 -10.90
N MET A 349 1.21 -5.72 -12.00
CA MET A 349 0.04 -6.60 -12.00
C MET A 349 0.50 -8.02 -12.37
N SER A 350 0.68 -8.87 -11.36
CA SER A 350 1.19 -10.24 -11.45
C SER A 350 0.10 -11.27 -11.75
N THR A 351 0.49 -12.45 -12.24
CA THR A 351 -0.43 -13.55 -12.59
C THR A 351 -1.05 -14.27 -11.39
N GLY A 352 -0.42 -14.26 -10.21
CA GLY A 352 -0.85 -15.03 -9.03
C GLY A 352 0.29 -15.80 -8.34
N SER A 353 0.09 -16.19 -7.08
CA SER A 353 0.86 -17.21 -6.37
C SER A 353 -0.13 -18.18 -5.70
N GLY A 354 0.21 -19.47 -5.55
CA GLY A 354 -0.65 -20.41 -4.80
C GLY A 354 -1.80 -21.09 -5.57
N GLY A 355 -1.67 -21.30 -6.89
CA GLY A 355 -2.51 -22.24 -7.67
C GLY A 355 -3.44 -21.61 -8.71
N ASP A 356 -3.97 -20.40 -8.47
CA ASP A 356 -4.73 -19.64 -9.47
C ASP A 356 -3.81 -18.56 -10.08
N THR A 357 -3.45 -18.75 -11.35
CA THR A 357 -2.51 -17.91 -12.12
C THR A 357 -3.18 -17.15 -13.27
N ASN A 358 -4.51 -16.97 -13.21
CA ASN A 358 -5.28 -16.28 -14.23
C ASN A 358 -5.10 -14.76 -14.24
N GLY A 359 -4.36 -14.21 -13.27
CA GLY A 359 -4.07 -12.80 -13.21
C GLY A 359 -5.16 -11.94 -12.60
N ASN A 360 -4.97 -10.64 -12.69
CA ASN A 360 -5.87 -9.67 -12.06
C ASN A 360 -7.13 -9.47 -12.90
N VAL A 361 -8.26 -9.23 -12.25
CA VAL A 361 -9.56 -9.10 -12.91
C VAL A 361 -10.34 -7.92 -12.36
N ASN A 362 -10.90 -7.09 -13.25
CA ASN A 362 -11.69 -5.91 -12.87
C ASN A 362 -10.84 -4.92 -12.04
N VAL A 363 -9.75 -4.42 -12.64
CA VAL A 363 -8.82 -3.49 -11.98
C VAL A 363 -8.87 -2.11 -12.62
N ILE A 364 -8.90 -1.06 -11.80
CA ILE A 364 -8.71 0.32 -12.25
C ILE A 364 -7.47 0.87 -11.56
N ALA A 365 -6.46 1.27 -12.34
CA ALA A 365 -5.29 1.99 -11.85
C ALA A 365 -5.27 3.41 -12.45
N ASN A 366 -5.26 4.42 -11.59
CA ASN A 366 -5.41 5.81 -12.01
C ASN A 366 -4.47 6.77 -11.24
N ASN A 367 -4.14 7.91 -11.85
CA ASN A 367 -3.37 9.00 -11.25
C ASN A 367 -2.02 8.55 -10.67
N MET A 368 -1.05 8.30 -11.54
CA MET A 368 0.25 7.72 -11.16
C MET A 368 1.43 8.58 -11.63
N ILE A 369 2.44 8.77 -10.79
CA ILE A 369 3.67 9.52 -11.13
C ILE A 369 4.89 8.73 -10.73
N GLY A 370 5.73 8.38 -11.69
CA GLY A 370 6.99 7.67 -11.44
C GLY A 370 8.18 8.47 -11.95
N ARG A 371 9.25 8.51 -11.15
CA ARG A 371 10.49 9.20 -11.48
C ARG A 371 11.69 8.29 -11.30
N TRP A 372 12.50 8.16 -12.34
CA TRP A 372 13.73 7.37 -12.38
C TRP A 372 14.94 8.24 -12.66
N ILE A 373 15.77 8.44 -11.64
CA ILE A 373 16.94 9.33 -11.70
C ILE A 373 18.18 8.50 -12.01
N GLY A 374 18.70 8.62 -13.23
CA GLY A 374 19.97 7.99 -13.62
C GLY A 374 19.96 6.45 -13.58
N ARG A 375 18.78 5.84 -13.73
CA ARG A 375 18.58 4.40 -13.66
C ARG A 375 18.70 3.76 -15.05
N ASP A 376 19.73 2.95 -15.25
CA ASP A 376 19.85 2.07 -16.42
C ASP A 376 19.50 0.63 -16.02
N ASP A 377 18.24 0.23 -16.20
CA ASP A 377 17.78 -1.13 -15.97
C ASP A 377 16.73 -1.50 -17.02
N ARG A 378 17.08 -2.40 -17.93
CA ARG A 378 16.20 -2.82 -19.03
C ARG A 378 14.99 -3.64 -18.57
N ASN A 379 15.10 -4.24 -17.39
CA ASN A 379 13.98 -4.97 -16.79
C ASN A 379 13.06 -4.01 -16.02
N GLN A 380 13.34 -2.71 -15.99
CA GLN A 380 12.51 -1.70 -15.37
C GLN A 380 11.44 -1.18 -16.34
N TRP A 381 10.19 -1.25 -15.87
CA TRP A 381 9.01 -0.65 -16.50
C TRP A 381 8.29 0.19 -15.45
N MET A 382 7.75 1.36 -15.76
CA MET A 382 6.89 2.07 -14.80
C MET A 382 5.66 1.21 -14.47
N LEU A 383 4.99 0.71 -15.50
CA LEU A 383 3.80 -0.14 -15.40
C LEU A 383 4.09 -1.50 -16.03
N ALA A 384 4.04 -2.57 -15.24
CA ALA A 384 4.29 -3.92 -15.71
C ALA A 384 3.06 -4.80 -15.49
N ILE A 385 2.45 -5.24 -16.57
CA ILE A 385 1.19 -5.97 -16.57
C ILE A 385 1.45 -7.37 -17.11
N ARG A 386 1.22 -8.38 -16.28
CA ARG A 386 1.17 -9.79 -16.70
C ARG A 386 -0.26 -10.16 -17.10
N ALA A 387 -0.53 -11.45 -17.33
CA ALA A 387 -1.88 -11.97 -17.49
C ALA A 387 -2.88 -11.24 -16.59
N SER A 388 -3.92 -10.68 -17.19
CA SER A 388 -4.97 -9.90 -16.52
C SER A 388 -6.13 -9.66 -17.51
N GLN A 389 -7.33 -9.46 -16.99
CA GLN A 389 -8.53 -9.26 -17.79
C GLN A 389 -9.39 -8.11 -17.25
N ARG A 390 -9.99 -7.32 -18.15
CA ARG A 390 -10.91 -6.22 -17.81
C ARG A 390 -10.25 -5.23 -16.86
N PHE A 391 -9.37 -4.40 -17.40
CA PHE A 391 -8.71 -3.39 -16.59
C PHE A 391 -8.48 -2.07 -17.33
N ILE A 392 -8.36 -1.01 -16.55
CA ILE A 392 -8.11 0.34 -17.03
C ILE A 392 -6.84 0.86 -16.36
N LEU A 393 -5.90 1.34 -17.18
CA LEU A 393 -4.74 2.11 -16.74
C LEU A 393 -4.93 3.54 -17.25
N ASN A 394 -4.93 4.53 -16.36
CA ASN A 394 -5.25 5.89 -16.74
C ASN A 394 -4.41 6.94 -15.99
N ASN A 395 -4.17 8.09 -16.62
CA ASN A 395 -3.50 9.26 -16.03
C ASN A 395 -2.16 8.93 -15.38
N ALA A 396 -1.14 8.60 -16.18
CA ALA A 396 0.19 8.30 -15.66
C ALA A 396 1.29 9.16 -16.29
N ILE A 397 2.27 9.57 -15.48
CA ILE A 397 3.44 10.35 -15.90
C ILE A 397 4.72 9.62 -15.51
N GLN A 398 5.63 9.45 -16.47
CA GLN A 398 6.97 8.93 -16.27
C GLN A 398 8.02 10.01 -16.54
N GLU A 399 8.89 10.24 -15.56
CA GLU A 399 10.13 11.02 -15.70
C GLU A 399 11.33 10.07 -15.70
N GLY A 400 11.89 9.79 -16.89
CA GLY A 400 13.08 8.97 -17.08
C GLY A 400 12.89 7.45 -16.94
N GLY A 401 13.99 6.69 -17.10
CA GLY A 401 14.00 5.22 -17.10
C GLY A 401 13.91 4.60 -18.50
N ASN A 402 14.17 3.29 -18.60
CA ASN A 402 14.26 2.58 -19.89
C ASN A 402 12.91 2.13 -20.45
N GLY A 403 11.89 1.96 -19.60
CA GLY A 403 10.59 1.37 -20.00
C GLY A 403 9.41 2.08 -19.37
N GLY A 404 8.39 2.42 -20.17
CA GLY A 404 7.15 3.00 -19.66
C GLY A 404 6.16 1.93 -19.23
N MET A 405 5.56 1.25 -20.20
CA MET A 405 4.53 0.24 -19.92
C MET A 405 4.76 -1.03 -20.73
N ILE A 406 4.60 -2.19 -20.09
CA ILE A 406 4.65 -3.50 -20.76
C ILE A 406 3.40 -4.32 -20.45
N PHE A 407 2.82 -4.90 -21.49
CA PHE A 407 1.82 -5.96 -21.41
C PHE A 407 2.50 -7.29 -21.70
N ASN A 408 3.11 -7.88 -20.69
CA ASN A 408 3.86 -9.12 -20.82
C ASN A 408 2.91 -10.33 -20.70
N ASP A 409 2.53 -10.88 -21.86
CA ASP A 409 1.65 -12.04 -22.04
C ASP A 409 2.33 -13.39 -21.76
N GLU A 410 3.45 -13.41 -21.05
CA GLU A 410 3.96 -14.62 -20.42
C GLU A 410 2.91 -15.20 -19.43
N ASN A 411 2.77 -16.53 -19.44
CA ASN A 411 1.88 -17.35 -18.61
C ASN A 411 0.38 -17.38 -18.95
N ASN A 412 -0.24 -16.29 -19.44
CA ASN A 412 -1.63 -16.31 -19.96
C ASN A 412 -1.93 -15.04 -20.79
N ASN A 413 -3.09 -14.99 -21.45
CA ASN A 413 -3.53 -13.86 -22.25
C ASN A 413 -3.75 -12.59 -21.41
N ILE A 414 -3.57 -11.42 -22.03
CA ILE A 414 -3.94 -10.11 -21.47
C ILE A 414 -5.10 -9.58 -22.32
N THR A 415 -6.25 -9.34 -21.71
CA THR A 415 -7.47 -9.07 -22.51
C THR A 415 -8.35 -7.96 -21.94
N ASP A 416 -9.10 -7.32 -22.83
CA ASP A 416 -10.15 -6.36 -22.47
C ASP A 416 -9.60 -5.17 -21.67
N TYR A 417 -8.69 -4.39 -22.26
CA TYR A 417 -8.03 -3.30 -21.53
C TYR A 417 -8.01 -1.96 -22.26
N ILE A 418 -7.99 -0.91 -21.44
CA ILE A 418 -7.79 0.47 -21.88
C ILE A 418 -6.55 1.01 -21.17
N ALA A 419 -5.61 1.55 -21.93
CA ALA A 419 -4.53 2.38 -21.41
C ALA A 419 -4.67 3.78 -22.00
N SER A 420 -4.88 4.78 -21.16
CA SER A 420 -5.17 6.13 -21.62
C SER A 420 -4.52 7.25 -20.83
N ASN A 421 -4.32 8.41 -21.48
CA ASN A 421 -3.87 9.65 -20.85
C ASN A 421 -2.50 9.48 -20.18
N MET A 422 -1.49 9.07 -20.95
CA MET A 422 -0.13 8.79 -20.46
C MET A 422 0.89 9.78 -21.03
N VAL A 423 1.85 10.19 -20.20
CA VAL A 423 3.00 11.01 -20.64
C VAL A 423 4.28 10.30 -20.24
N PHE A 424 5.04 9.82 -21.22
CA PHE A 424 6.26 9.05 -20.97
C PHE A 424 7.50 9.73 -21.53
N GLN A 425 8.50 9.93 -20.68
CA GLN A 425 9.87 10.19 -21.09
C GLN A 425 10.69 8.91 -20.97
N THR A 426 11.00 8.28 -22.10
CA THR A 426 11.78 7.04 -22.16
C THR A 426 13.22 7.35 -22.57
N ILE A 427 14.18 6.85 -21.80
CA ILE A 427 15.61 7.16 -21.97
C ILE A 427 16.38 5.91 -22.38
N LYS A 428 17.16 6.01 -23.46
CA LYS A 428 18.13 4.98 -23.87
C LYS A 428 19.50 5.26 -23.25
N TYR A 429 20.05 4.29 -22.53
CA TYR A 429 21.33 4.45 -21.82
C TYR A 429 22.54 3.82 -22.51
N ALA A 430 22.33 2.89 -23.45
CA ALA A 430 23.41 2.15 -24.11
C ALA A 430 23.15 1.92 -25.61
N ALA A 431 24.20 1.95 -26.43
CA ALA A 431 24.10 1.64 -27.86
C ALA A 431 23.75 0.16 -28.11
N GLY A 432 23.02 -0.11 -29.20
CA GLY A 432 22.58 -1.47 -29.56
C GLY A 432 21.54 -2.09 -28.61
N VAL A 433 21.05 -1.34 -27.62
CA VAL A 433 20.05 -1.78 -26.66
C VAL A 433 18.71 -1.10 -26.96
N PRO A 434 17.67 -1.84 -27.35
CA PRO A 434 16.36 -1.25 -27.57
C PRO A 434 15.69 -0.82 -26.25
N VAL A 435 14.96 0.30 -26.30
CA VAL A 435 14.08 0.77 -25.22
C VAL A 435 12.68 1.00 -25.76
N TYR A 436 11.68 0.84 -24.89
CA TYR A 436 10.27 0.83 -25.29
C TYR A 436 9.45 1.72 -24.36
N ALA A 437 8.74 2.71 -24.91
CA ALA A 437 7.80 3.48 -24.11
C ALA A 437 6.55 2.65 -23.78
N VAL A 438 5.99 1.97 -24.79
CA VAL A 438 4.90 1.01 -24.62
C VAL A 438 5.20 -0.28 -25.38
N GLY A 439 5.15 -1.42 -24.71
CA GLY A 439 5.35 -2.72 -25.32
C GLY A 439 4.22 -3.69 -25.04
N GLN A 440 3.99 -4.59 -25.99
CA GLN A 440 3.28 -5.85 -25.80
C GLN A 440 4.28 -7.01 -25.90
N GLY A 441 4.06 -8.05 -25.08
CA GLY A 441 4.89 -9.25 -25.02
C GLY A 441 4.80 -10.10 -26.28
N GLN A 442 5.71 -11.07 -26.40
CA GLN A 442 5.95 -11.83 -27.64
C GLN A 442 5.74 -13.34 -27.45
N SER A 443 4.87 -13.71 -26.51
CA SER A 443 4.57 -15.11 -26.19
C SER A 443 4.07 -15.89 -27.42
N PRO A 444 4.66 -17.05 -27.78
CA PRO A 444 4.15 -17.86 -28.90
C PRO A 444 2.75 -18.45 -28.62
N THR A 445 2.36 -18.53 -27.34
CA THR A 445 1.13 -19.21 -26.89
C THR A 445 0.02 -18.23 -26.54
N TYR A 446 0.38 -17.12 -25.91
CA TYR A 446 -0.56 -16.15 -25.35
C TYR A 446 -0.42 -14.81 -26.06
N LYS A 447 -1.42 -13.93 -25.91
CA LYS A 447 -1.41 -12.62 -26.57
C LYS A 447 -2.20 -11.55 -25.83
N SER A 448 -1.85 -10.30 -26.12
CA SER A 448 -2.73 -9.15 -25.89
C SER A 448 -3.92 -9.18 -26.87
N ASN A 449 -5.14 -8.96 -26.39
CA ASN A 449 -6.34 -8.99 -27.25
C ASN A 449 -7.44 -8.02 -26.77
N ARG A 450 -8.19 -7.41 -27.71
CA ARG A 450 -9.30 -6.47 -27.41
C ARG A 450 -8.81 -5.32 -26.53
N TRP A 451 -7.97 -4.47 -27.12
CA TRP A 451 -7.27 -3.42 -26.40
C TRP A 451 -7.43 -2.04 -27.06
N LEU A 452 -7.39 -1.00 -26.22
CA LEU A 452 -7.34 0.39 -26.64
C LEU A 452 -6.18 1.09 -25.94
N ILE A 453 -5.26 1.65 -26.72
CA ILE A 453 -4.17 2.50 -26.22
C ILE A 453 -4.38 3.89 -26.83
N THR A 454 -4.62 4.92 -26.00
CA THR A 454 -5.03 6.23 -26.53
C THR A 454 -4.64 7.44 -25.68
N ASN A 455 -4.53 8.62 -26.29
CA ASN A 455 -4.20 9.88 -25.61
C ASN A 455 -2.84 9.82 -24.91
N HIS A 456 -1.81 9.43 -25.64
CA HIS A 456 -0.44 9.36 -25.10
C HIS A 456 0.44 10.48 -25.67
N ASN A 457 1.37 10.96 -24.88
CA ASN A 457 2.48 11.81 -25.31
C ASN A 457 3.80 11.12 -24.96
N ILE A 458 4.52 10.66 -25.98
CA ILE A 458 5.76 9.90 -25.84
C ILE A 458 6.95 10.75 -26.28
N ASN A 459 7.93 10.88 -25.40
CA ASN A 459 9.23 11.48 -25.69
C ASN A 459 10.35 10.47 -25.45
N GLY A 460 10.85 9.88 -26.53
CA GLY A 460 11.97 8.94 -26.51
C GLY A 460 13.28 9.65 -26.83
N VAL A 461 14.27 9.56 -25.95
CA VAL A 461 15.55 10.26 -26.11
C VAL A 461 16.74 9.36 -25.73
N PRO A 462 17.92 9.53 -26.35
CA PRO A 462 19.15 9.01 -25.77
C PRO A 462 19.46 9.77 -24.47
N LYS A 463 20.11 9.10 -23.52
CA LYS A 463 20.57 9.71 -22.26
C LYS A 463 21.40 10.98 -22.50
N ASP A 464 22.30 10.90 -23.48
CA ASP A 464 23.21 11.98 -23.87
C ASP A 464 23.73 11.73 -25.30
N SER A 465 24.64 12.59 -25.77
CA SER A 465 25.23 12.50 -27.12
C SER A 465 26.15 11.31 -27.34
N SER A 466 26.53 10.56 -26.31
CA SER A 466 27.36 9.35 -26.43
C SER A 466 26.56 8.10 -26.80
N VAL A 467 25.22 8.15 -26.65
CA VAL A 467 24.34 7.01 -26.90
C VAL A 467 23.72 7.10 -28.30
N GLY A 468 23.78 6.00 -29.04
CA GLY A 468 23.20 5.89 -30.37
C GLY A 468 21.68 6.15 -30.39
N ARG A 469 21.21 6.80 -31.45
CA ARG A 469 19.82 7.28 -31.61
C ARG A 469 18.85 6.28 -32.27
N THR A 470 19.32 5.08 -32.60
CA THR A 470 18.50 3.96 -33.08
C THR A 470 17.75 3.30 -31.91
N ASP A 471 16.86 2.35 -32.20
CA ASP A 471 16.25 1.45 -31.19
C ASP A 471 15.54 2.15 -30.03
N ILE A 472 14.97 3.34 -30.26
CA ILE A 472 14.06 4.02 -29.34
C ILE A 472 12.66 3.84 -29.89
N ILE A 473 11.90 2.91 -29.31
CA ILE A 473 10.60 2.49 -29.79
C ILE A 473 9.51 3.09 -28.91
N ALA A 474 8.59 3.84 -29.52
CA ALA A 474 7.42 4.35 -28.81
C ALA A 474 6.40 3.23 -28.56
N TYR A 475 6.14 2.40 -29.57
CA TYR A 475 5.17 1.32 -29.50
C TYR A 475 5.71 0.03 -30.12
N ASN A 476 5.70 -1.06 -29.35
CA ASN A 476 5.80 -2.41 -29.88
C ASN A 476 4.42 -3.09 -29.79
N ILE A 477 3.79 -3.31 -30.95
CA ILE A 477 2.44 -3.88 -31.07
C ILE A 477 2.55 -5.32 -31.55
N SER A 478 2.09 -6.25 -30.71
CA SER A 478 2.10 -7.69 -30.97
C SER A 478 0.75 -8.38 -30.64
N GLY A 479 -0.21 -7.63 -30.12
CA GLY A 479 -1.56 -8.09 -29.83
C GLY A 479 -2.52 -8.02 -31.03
N ASN A 480 -3.75 -8.47 -30.80
CA ASN A 480 -4.83 -8.53 -31.81
C ASN A 480 -6.05 -7.69 -31.43
N ASN A 481 -6.88 -7.38 -32.44
CA ASN A 481 -8.18 -6.73 -32.27
C ASN A 481 -8.08 -5.46 -31.40
N GLY A 482 -7.23 -4.52 -31.81
CA GLY A 482 -6.94 -3.37 -30.97
C GLY A 482 -6.66 -2.09 -31.74
N MET A 483 -6.64 -1.00 -31.00
CA MET A 483 -6.50 0.34 -31.55
C MET A 483 -5.47 1.16 -30.78
N LEU A 484 -4.49 1.68 -31.52
CA LEU A 484 -3.62 2.76 -31.08
C LEU A 484 -4.16 4.07 -31.65
N SER A 485 -4.48 5.05 -30.81
CA SER A 485 -5.06 6.30 -31.33
C SER A 485 -4.78 7.57 -30.52
N ASN A 486 -4.77 8.73 -31.18
CA ASN A 486 -4.62 10.05 -30.55
C ASN A 486 -3.31 10.14 -29.77
N VAL A 487 -2.19 10.01 -30.48
CA VAL A 487 -0.86 9.95 -29.86
C VAL A 487 0.05 11.00 -30.47
N VAL A 488 0.82 11.67 -29.61
CA VAL A 488 1.97 12.47 -29.99
C VAL A 488 3.24 11.67 -29.72
N ILE A 489 4.08 11.49 -30.73
CA ILE A 489 5.35 10.77 -30.64
C ILE A 489 6.49 11.74 -30.94
N THR A 490 7.50 11.76 -30.08
CA THR A 490 8.77 12.45 -30.34
C THR A 490 9.90 11.45 -30.16
N CYS A 491 10.57 11.08 -31.25
CA CYS A 491 11.71 10.16 -31.25
C CYS A 491 12.78 10.63 -32.24
N PRO A 492 14.05 10.18 -32.13
CA PRO A 492 15.09 10.59 -33.06
C PRO A 492 14.83 10.12 -34.50
N GLY A 493 15.44 10.81 -35.46
CA GLY A 493 15.30 10.51 -36.89
C GLY A 493 15.77 9.11 -37.28
N GLU A 494 16.76 8.56 -36.57
CA GLU A 494 17.34 7.24 -36.80
C GLU A 494 16.50 6.08 -36.22
N SER A 495 15.53 6.37 -35.36
CA SER A 495 14.65 5.37 -34.75
C SER A 495 13.37 5.15 -35.55
N THR A 496 12.89 3.90 -35.60
CA THR A 496 11.55 3.54 -36.07
C THR A 496 10.61 3.48 -34.86
N PRO A 497 9.69 4.46 -34.68
CA PRO A 497 8.96 4.57 -33.42
C PRO A 497 7.88 3.50 -33.21
N ILE A 498 7.31 2.92 -34.26
CA ILE A 498 6.24 1.94 -34.16
C ILE A 498 6.66 0.62 -34.81
N LEU A 499 6.65 -0.45 -34.02
CA LEU A 499 6.82 -1.82 -34.50
C LEU A 499 5.47 -2.54 -34.45
N VAL A 500 5.15 -3.28 -35.50
CA VAL A 500 3.90 -4.06 -35.61
C VAL A 500 4.24 -5.48 -36.05
N GLY A 501 4.01 -6.44 -35.16
CA GLY A 501 4.20 -7.87 -35.41
C GLY A 501 5.46 -8.46 -34.75
N HIS A 502 5.51 -9.79 -34.70
CA HIS A 502 6.66 -10.54 -34.19
C HIS A 502 6.75 -11.92 -34.84
N ASP A 503 7.92 -12.54 -34.88
CA ASP A 503 8.12 -13.82 -35.60
C ASP A 503 7.35 -14.99 -34.97
N THR A 504 7.04 -14.89 -33.67
CA THR A 504 6.34 -15.91 -32.88
C THR A 504 4.82 -15.71 -32.80
N GLN A 505 4.29 -14.58 -33.28
CA GLN A 505 2.89 -14.20 -33.09
C GLN A 505 2.28 -13.63 -34.36
N SER A 506 1.07 -14.09 -34.70
CA SER A 506 0.25 -13.43 -35.72
C SER A 506 -0.41 -12.17 -35.15
N VAL A 507 -0.25 -11.06 -35.87
CA VAL A 507 -0.90 -9.78 -35.56
C VAL A 507 -2.01 -9.49 -36.57
N GLN A 508 -3.21 -9.22 -36.06
CA GLN A 508 -4.37 -8.95 -36.92
C GLN A 508 -5.37 -7.97 -36.32
N ASN A 509 -6.12 -7.32 -37.22
CA ASN A 509 -7.23 -6.43 -36.90
C ASN A 509 -6.78 -5.25 -36.03
N ILE A 510 -5.74 -4.54 -36.47
CA ILE A 510 -5.16 -3.40 -35.76
C ILE A 510 -5.48 -2.11 -36.49
N THR A 511 -5.92 -1.11 -35.72
CA THR A 511 -6.06 0.28 -36.20
C THR A 511 -5.02 1.17 -35.55
N ILE A 512 -4.25 1.90 -36.35
CA ILE A 512 -3.33 2.94 -35.92
C ILE A 512 -3.88 4.26 -36.48
N ALA A 513 -4.37 5.13 -35.60
CA ALA A 513 -5.12 6.32 -36.02
C ALA A 513 -4.66 7.59 -35.31
N ASN A 514 -4.75 8.75 -35.98
CA ASN A 514 -4.55 10.06 -35.35
C ASN A 514 -3.19 10.16 -34.62
N ILE A 515 -2.11 9.88 -35.35
CA ILE A 515 -0.75 9.93 -34.83
C ILE A 515 -0.08 11.20 -35.33
N HIS A 516 0.48 11.98 -34.42
CA HIS A 516 1.33 13.12 -34.72
C HIS A 516 2.78 12.76 -34.35
N ASP A 517 3.62 12.57 -35.36
CA ASP A 517 5.03 12.21 -35.22
C ASP A 517 5.94 13.43 -35.40
N ASN A 518 6.78 13.66 -34.39
CA ASN A 518 7.82 14.67 -34.34
C ASN A 518 9.20 14.00 -34.34
N ILE A 519 10.09 14.47 -35.20
CA ILE A 519 11.49 14.04 -35.18
C ILE A 519 12.23 14.89 -34.13
N GLY A 520 12.54 14.27 -32.98
CA GLY A 520 13.14 14.92 -31.81
C GLY A 520 14.63 15.28 -31.93
N GLY A 521 15.16 15.32 -33.15
CA GLY A 521 16.57 15.47 -33.48
C GLY A 521 17.17 14.20 -34.10
N GLY A 522 18.40 14.31 -34.59
CA GLY A 522 18.98 13.23 -35.40
C GLY A 522 18.51 13.26 -36.85
N SER A 523 19.32 12.63 -37.69
CA SER A 523 19.41 12.70 -39.14
C SER A 523 19.95 14.02 -39.76
N SER A 524 21.13 13.90 -40.39
CA SER A 524 21.62 14.77 -41.47
C SER A 524 21.30 14.17 -42.86
N GLY A 525 20.29 13.28 -42.93
CA GLY A 525 19.91 12.44 -44.08
C GLY A 525 18.44 11.99 -43.99
N THR A 526 18.05 10.92 -44.69
CA THR A 526 16.66 10.41 -44.70
C THR A 526 16.29 9.75 -43.35
N PRO A 527 15.25 10.21 -42.65
CA PRO A 527 14.77 9.57 -41.43
C PRO A 527 14.33 8.11 -41.64
N ALA A 528 14.43 7.29 -40.59
CA ALA A 528 13.88 5.94 -40.58
C ALA A 528 12.34 5.99 -40.71
N PRO A 529 11.71 4.97 -41.33
CA PRO A 529 10.26 4.87 -41.44
C PRO A 529 9.54 4.97 -40.09
N LEU A 530 8.30 5.47 -40.09
CA LEU A 530 7.51 5.59 -38.87
C LEU A 530 7.09 4.21 -38.32
N ILE A 531 6.64 3.33 -39.22
CA ILE A 531 6.09 2.02 -38.88
C ILE A 531 6.91 0.93 -39.57
N ALA A 532 7.46 0.01 -38.79
CA ALA A 532 8.02 -1.23 -39.31
C ALA A 532 7.11 -2.42 -39.00
N PHE A 533 6.82 -3.20 -40.03
CA PHE A 533 6.15 -4.47 -39.90
C PHE A 533 7.17 -5.58 -39.62
N THR A 534 7.20 -6.00 -38.37
CA THR A 534 8.09 -7.03 -37.84
C THR A 534 7.36 -8.37 -37.79
N GLY A 535 8.08 -9.48 -37.79
CA GLY A 535 7.46 -10.80 -37.76
C GLY A 535 7.15 -11.42 -39.12
N SER A 536 6.47 -12.57 -39.07
CA SER A 536 6.17 -13.44 -40.20
C SER A 536 4.72 -13.32 -40.72
N ALA A 537 3.78 -12.81 -39.92
CA ALA A 537 2.36 -12.71 -40.29
C ALA A 537 1.66 -11.50 -39.66
N VAL A 538 1.42 -10.47 -40.48
CA VAL A 538 0.65 -9.27 -40.10
C VAL A 538 -0.51 -9.10 -41.06
N SER A 539 -1.75 -8.95 -40.57
CA SER A 539 -2.92 -8.87 -41.45
C SER A 539 -4.00 -7.90 -41.00
N ASN A 540 -4.80 -7.40 -41.95
CA ASN A 540 -5.92 -6.50 -41.71
C ASN A 540 -5.53 -5.30 -40.81
N ILE A 541 -4.63 -4.48 -41.33
CA ILE A 541 -4.11 -3.30 -40.65
C ILE A 541 -4.74 -2.06 -41.27
N THR A 542 -5.21 -1.14 -40.42
CA THR A 542 -5.69 0.18 -40.85
C THR A 542 -4.77 1.25 -40.28
N VAL A 543 -4.25 2.13 -41.13
CA VAL A 543 -3.41 3.27 -40.74
C VAL A 543 -4.05 4.55 -41.28
N ARG A 544 -4.44 5.48 -40.41
CA ARG A 544 -5.17 6.69 -40.84
C ARG A 544 -4.88 7.92 -39.98
N GLY A 545 -5.09 9.12 -40.52
CA GLY A 545 -4.91 10.37 -39.78
C GLY A 545 -3.49 10.55 -39.26
N ILE A 546 -2.48 10.19 -40.07
CA ILE A 546 -1.07 10.28 -39.67
C ILE A 546 -0.47 11.60 -40.16
N THR A 547 0.19 12.32 -39.25
CA THR A 547 1.04 13.47 -39.57
C THR A 547 2.49 13.08 -39.28
N THR A 548 3.32 12.93 -40.31
CA THR A 548 4.75 12.59 -40.19
C THR A 548 5.53 13.17 -41.37
N SER A 549 6.81 13.50 -41.15
CA SER A 549 7.76 13.85 -42.21
C SER A 549 8.66 12.67 -42.62
N ARG A 550 8.46 11.47 -42.05
CA ARG A 550 9.24 10.27 -42.36
C ARG A 550 8.79 9.68 -43.69
N SER A 551 9.73 9.46 -44.62
CA SER A 551 9.46 8.91 -45.96
C SER A 551 10.56 7.92 -46.39
N PRO A 552 10.22 6.67 -46.76
CA PRO A 552 8.87 6.07 -46.74
C PRO A 552 8.32 5.96 -45.31
N MET A 553 6.98 5.96 -45.18
CA MET A 553 6.33 5.80 -43.87
C MET A 553 6.41 4.36 -43.35
N PHE A 554 6.41 3.38 -44.26
CA PHE A 554 6.39 1.96 -43.92
C PHE A 554 7.70 1.25 -44.24
N LEU A 555 8.05 0.28 -43.41
CA LEU A 555 9.12 -0.68 -43.65
C LEU A 555 8.56 -2.11 -43.64
N ARG A 556 9.11 -2.97 -44.50
CA ARG A 556 8.80 -4.41 -44.58
C ARG A 556 7.34 -4.75 -44.92
N LEU A 557 6.74 -4.04 -45.88
CA LEU A 557 5.36 -4.31 -46.33
C LEU A 557 5.12 -5.73 -46.90
N ALA A 558 6.17 -6.48 -47.24
CA ALA A 558 6.05 -7.85 -47.78
C ALA A 558 5.44 -8.87 -46.81
N VAL A 559 5.46 -8.62 -45.49
CA VAL A 559 4.86 -9.51 -44.48
C VAL A 559 3.40 -9.16 -44.15
N VAL A 560 2.88 -8.10 -44.77
CA VAL A 560 1.54 -7.57 -44.49
C VAL A 560 0.55 -8.12 -45.50
N THR A 561 -0.62 -8.53 -45.02
CA THR A 561 -1.79 -8.86 -45.82
C THR A 561 -2.90 -7.86 -45.53
N ASP A 562 -3.34 -7.12 -46.53
CA ASP A 562 -4.40 -6.09 -46.42
C ASP A 562 -4.08 -4.93 -45.46
N LEU A 563 -3.42 -3.90 -46.02
CA LEU A 563 -3.17 -2.60 -45.39
C LEU A 563 -4.11 -1.54 -45.99
N THR A 564 -5.03 -1.06 -45.15
CA THR A 564 -5.92 0.07 -45.46
C THR A 564 -5.27 1.36 -44.99
N VAL A 565 -5.18 2.36 -45.87
CA VAL A 565 -4.67 3.70 -45.55
C VAL A 565 -5.61 4.79 -46.05
N ASP A 566 -5.60 5.99 -45.45
CA ASP A 566 -6.48 7.11 -45.85
C ASP A 566 -5.81 8.17 -46.73
N PHE A 567 -4.57 7.91 -47.17
CA PHE A 567 -3.84 8.76 -48.11
C PHE A 567 -3.57 8.01 -49.41
N THR A 568 -3.36 8.79 -50.47
CA THR A 568 -3.09 8.26 -51.80
C THR A 568 -1.68 7.66 -51.89
N ARG A 569 -1.57 6.44 -52.42
CA ARG A 569 -0.27 5.81 -52.75
C ARG A 569 -0.05 5.80 -54.25
N LYS A 570 1.17 6.07 -54.70
CA LYS A 570 1.51 6.22 -56.11
C LYS A 570 2.78 5.48 -56.48
N ALA A 571 2.80 4.96 -57.69
CA ALA A 571 3.98 4.36 -58.30
C ALA A 571 4.06 4.72 -59.78
N ARG A 572 5.28 4.78 -60.29
CA ARG A 572 5.56 4.98 -61.71
C ARG A 572 6.24 3.76 -62.29
N ILE A 573 5.77 3.33 -63.45
CA ILE A 573 6.31 2.20 -64.20
C ILE A 573 6.78 2.71 -65.55
N ASN A 574 8.02 2.43 -65.92
CA ASN A 574 8.54 2.73 -67.25
C ASN A 574 8.77 1.43 -68.03
N PHE A 575 8.30 1.42 -69.27
CA PHE A 575 8.46 0.35 -70.23
C PHE A 575 9.44 0.77 -71.33
N SER A 576 10.35 -0.12 -71.70
CA SER A 576 11.25 0.07 -72.84
C SER A 576 11.64 -1.29 -73.44
N ASN A 577 11.19 -1.58 -74.66
CA ASN A 577 11.44 -2.82 -75.40
C ASN A 577 11.18 -4.08 -74.54
N GLY A 578 10.05 -4.11 -73.83
CA GLY A 578 9.66 -5.21 -72.94
C GLY A 578 10.34 -5.21 -71.57
N SER A 579 11.33 -4.33 -71.33
CA SER A 579 11.91 -4.11 -70.01
C SER A 579 10.99 -3.23 -69.15
N VAL A 580 10.93 -3.54 -67.84
CA VAL A 580 10.13 -2.81 -66.86
C VAL A 580 11.02 -2.25 -65.76
N THR A 581 10.96 -0.94 -65.54
CA THR A 581 11.59 -0.27 -64.38
C THR A 581 10.52 0.44 -63.54
N LYS A 582 10.75 0.52 -62.24
CA LYS A 582 9.75 1.02 -61.28
C LYS A 582 10.33 2.12 -60.40
N THR A 583 9.52 3.13 -60.13
CA THR A 583 9.74 4.12 -59.07
C THR A 583 8.55 4.03 -58.12
N ASP A 584 8.76 3.38 -56.98
CA ASP A 584 7.68 2.94 -56.11
C ASP A 584 8.12 2.91 -54.65
N ILE A 585 8.06 4.08 -54.01
CA ILE A 585 8.46 4.25 -52.60
C ILE A 585 7.45 3.56 -51.67
N GLU A 586 6.19 3.47 -52.10
CA GLU A 586 5.09 2.83 -51.35
C GLU A 586 5.06 1.30 -51.54
N THR A 587 5.93 0.77 -52.41
CA THR A 587 6.03 -0.65 -52.77
C THR A 587 4.74 -1.28 -53.28
N ILE A 588 3.84 -0.50 -53.89
CA ILE A 588 2.52 -0.96 -54.34
C ILE A 588 2.54 -1.76 -55.64
N THR A 589 3.67 -1.82 -56.37
CA THR A 589 3.83 -2.51 -57.65
C THR A 589 4.54 -3.85 -57.46
N GLY A 590 3.75 -4.93 -57.41
CA GLY A 590 4.26 -6.30 -57.42
C GLY A 590 4.71 -6.72 -58.83
N THR A 591 4.39 -7.90 -59.31
CA THR A 591 4.84 -8.33 -60.65
C THR A 591 4.14 -7.53 -61.75
N VAL A 592 4.91 -6.98 -62.71
CA VAL A 592 4.38 -6.25 -63.86
C VAL A 592 4.80 -6.99 -65.12
N THR A 593 3.85 -7.39 -65.96
CA THR A 593 4.12 -8.16 -67.17
C THR A 593 3.67 -7.38 -68.40
N PRO A 594 4.60 -6.92 -69.26
CA PRO A 594 4.24 -6.28 -70.51
C PRO A 594 3.59 -7.28 -71.47
N LEU A 595 2.62 -6.80 -72.24
CA LEU A 595 1.87 -7.55 -73.24
C LEU A 595 1.87 -6.78 -74.57
N SER A 596 1.49 -7.46 -75.65
CA SER A 596 1.34 -6.82 -76.97
C SER A 596 0.20 -5.79 -77.02
N THR A 597 -0.80 -5.90 -76.13
CA THR A 597 -1.96 -5.01 -76.04
C THR A 597 -1.92 -4.05 -74.84
N GLY A 598 -0.91 -4.16 -73.98
CA GLY A 598 -0.79 -3.39 -72.76
C GLY A 598 0.07 -4.09 -71.72
N PHE A 599 -0.43 -4.30 -70.50
CA PHE A 599 0.32 -4.96 -69.44
C PHE A 599 -0.59 -5.49 -68.33
N THR A 600 -0.08 -6.39 -67.50
CA THR A 600 -0.72 -6.78 -66.24
C THR A 600 0.09 -6.32 -65.04
N ILE A 601 -0.60 -6.12 -63.91
CA ILE A 601 0.02 -5.90 -62.60
C ILE A 601 -0.58 -6.88 -61.62
N GLN A 602 0.27 -7.64 -60.95
CA GLN A 602 -0.05 -8.32 -59.70
C GLN A 602 0.38 -7.41 -58.55
N PHE A 603 -0.57 -6.97 -57.73
CA PHE A 603 -0.29 -6.17 -56.55
C PHE A 603 0.23 -7.05 -55.40
N PRO A 604 1.10 -6.52 -54.52
CA PRO A 604 1.58 -7.26 -53.35
C PRO A 604 0.47 -7.54 -52.34
N SER A 605 0.70 -8.49 -51.43
CA SER A 605 -0.27 -8.94 -50.42
C SER A 605 -0.82 -7.81 -49.54
N HIS A 606 -0.03 -6.77 -49.27
CA HIS A 606 -0.44 -5.66 -48.42
C HIS A 606 -1.43 -4.72 -49.13
N VAL A 607 -1.57 -4.78 -50.45
CA VAL A 607 -2.59 -4.01 -51.16
C VAL A 607 -3.94 -4.72 -50.98
N THR A 608 -4.95 -3.98 -50.53
CA THR A 608 -6.30 -4.52 -50.35
C THR A 608 -6.96 -4.72 -51.72
N GLN A 609 -7.86 -5.71 -51.83
CA GLN A 609 -8.64 -5.90 -53.07
C GLN A 609 -9.43 -4.63 -53.43
N LYS A 610 -10.01 -3.97 -52.42
CA LYS A 610 -10.74 -2.71 -52.59
C LYS A 610 -9.88 -1.60 -53.20
N ALA A 611 -8.61 -1.50 -52.81
CA ALA A 611 -7.68 -0.52 -53.40
C ALA A 611 -7.39 -0.81 -54.87
N VAL A 612 -7.29 -2.10 -55.23
CA VAL A 612 -7.09 -2.54 -56.61
C VAL A 612 -8.29 -2.15 -57.46
N GLU A 613 -9.51 -2.41 -56.99
CA GLU A 613 -10.75 -2.06 -57.69
C GLU A 613 -10.94 -0.56 -57.88
N ASN A 614 -10.46 0.24 -56.93
CA ASN A 614 -10.52 1.70 -56.97
C ASN A 614 -9.30 2.35 -57.65
N CYS A 615 -8.36 1.59 -58.20
CA CYS A 615 -7.14 2.17 -58.74
C CYS A 615 -7.38 2.99 -60.02
N THR A 616 -6.53 3.98 -60.26
CA THR A 616 -6.45 4.67 -61.55
C THR A 616 -5.10 4.43 -62.20
N VAL A 617 -5.12 4.28 -63.52
CA VAL A 617 -3.92 4.09 -64.34
C VAL A 617 -3.89 5.19 -65.41
N ARG A 618 -2.73 5.82 -65.59
CA ARG A 618 -2.54 6.90 -66.57
C ARG A 618 -1.20 6.79 -67.28
N LEU A 619 -1.18 6.93 -68.60
CA LEU A 619 0.04 7.19 -69.37
C LEU A 619 0.45 8.67 -69.22
N THR A 620 1.70 8.92 -68.82
CA THR A 620 2.20 10.29 -68.59
C THR A 620 2.85 10.93 -69.81
N ASN A 621 3.33 10.13 -70.77
CA ASN A 621 4.12 10.63 -71.91
C ASN A 621 3.30 10.73 -73.22
N GLY A 622 1.98 10.85 -73.11
CA GLY A 622 1.04 10.83 -74.25
C GLY A 622 0.57 9.42 -74.60
N GLY A 623 -0.73 9.25 -74.82
CA GLY A 623 -1.39 7.94 -74.99
C GLY A 623 -2.64 7.81 -74.12
N GLN A 624 -3.34 6.70 -74.27
CA GLN A 624 -4.57 6.38 -73.53
C GLN A 624 -4.46 4.99 -72.92
N CYS A 625 -5.06 4.76 -71.77
CA CYS A 625 -5.12 3.45 -71.16
C CYS A 625 -6.44 3.25 -70.41
N ASN A 626 -6.88 2.01 -70.32
CA ASN A 626 -8.02 1.63 -69.50
C ASN A 626 -7.75 0.29 -68.82
N VAL A 627 -8.27 0.13 -67.60
CA VAL A 627 -8.28 -1.18 -66.94
C VAL A 627 -9.31 -2.05 -67.67
N ALA A 628 -8.84 -3.16 -68.24
CA ALA A 628 -9.67 -4.11 -68.97
C ALA A 628 -10.35 -5.11 -68.02
N THR A 629 -9.62 -5.58 -67.00
CA THR A 629 -10.12 -6.53 -66.01
C THR A 629 -9.49 -6.29 -64.63
N TYR A 630 -10.26 -6.60 -63.59
CA TYR A 630 -9.80 -6.71 -62.22
C TYR A 630 -9.79 -8.19 -61.82
N GLY A 631 -8.64 -8.69 -61.40
CA GLY A 631 -8.46 -10.03 -60.87
C GLY A 631 -8.20 -9.99 -59.35
N ASN A 632 -7.88 -11.16 -58.77
CA ASN A 632 -7.49 -11.23 -57.37
C ASN A 632 -6.15 -10.49 -57.17
N LYS A 633 -6.22 -9.33 -56.53
CA LYS A 633 -5.11 -8.38 -56.34
C LYS A 633 -4.33 -8.14 -57.63
N SER A 634 -5.02 -8.05 -58.76
CA SER A 634 -4.39 -7.81 -60.06
C SER A 634 -5.26 -6.99 -61.00
N ILE A 635 -4.63 -6.34 -61.98
CA ILE A 635 -5.31 -5.69 -63.09
C ILE A 635 -4.67 -6.07 -64.42
N THR A 636 -5.48 -6.10 -65.47
CA THR A 636 -5.02 -6.06 -66.86
C THR A 636 -5.35 -4.70 -67.44
N VAL A 637 -4.38 -4.04 -68.08
CA VAL A 637 -4.52 -2.70 -68.66
C VAL A 637 -4.29 -2.78 -70.16
N ASN A 638 -5.21 -2.23 -70.93
CA ASN A 638 -5.03 -2.00 -72.36
C ASN A 638 -4.44 -0.61 -72.58
N THR A 639 -3.53 -0.48 -73.54
CA THR A 639 -2.84 0.78 -73.85
C THR A 639 -2.94 1.13 -75.32
N TYR A 640 -3.09 2.42 -75.60
CA TYR A 640 -3.24 2.99 -76.93
C TYR A 640 -2.39 4.24 -77.08
N THR A 641 -1.98 4.53 -78.31
CA THR A 641 -1.35 5.81 -78.67
C THR A 641 -2.40 6.93 -78.59
N ALA A 642 -1.97 8.19 -78.68
CA ALA A 642 -2.91 9.31 -78.73
C ALA A 642 -3.87 9.23 -79.95
N ALA A 643 -3.46 8.53 -81.01
CA ALA A 643 -4.27 8.30 -82.20
C ALA A 643 -5.17 7.04 -82.12
N GLY A 644 -5.19 6.34 -80.98
CA GLY A 644 -6.05 5.18 -80.75
C GLY A 644 -5.51 3.84 -81.24
N ALA A 645 -4.29 3.78 -81.79
CA ALA A 645 -3.64 2.52 -82.16
C ALA A 645 -3.13 1.78 -80.92
N VAL A 646 -3.09 0.44 -80.95
CA VAL A 646 -2.56 -0.36 -79.83
C VAL A 646 -1.12 0.05 -79.53
N TYR A 647 -0.85 0.35 -78.26
CA TYR A 647 0.47 0.74 -77.79
C TYR A 647 1.17 -0.46 -77.16
N ASN A 648 2.01 -1.14 -77.93
CA ASN A 648 2.62 -2.41 -77.55
C ASN A 648 3.75 -2.22 -76.53
N MET A 649 3.56 -2.69 -75.30
CA MET A 649 4.55 -2.54 -74.21
C MET A 649 5.78 -3.45 -74.37
N LEU A 650 5.74 -4.46 -75.24
CA LEU A 650 6.88 -5.33 -75.56
C LEU A 650 7.88 -4.67 -76.53
N THR A 651 7.43 -3.70 -77.34
CA THR A 651 8.25 -3.10 -78.42
C THR A 651 8.35 -1.58 -78.33
N VAL A 652 7.68 -0.95 -77.36
CA VAL A 652 7.72 0.50 -77.20
C VAL A 652 9.10 0.99 -76.80
N THR A 653 9.60 2.05 -77.43
CA THR A 653 10.90 2.64 -77.08
C THR A 653 10.89 3.24 -75.68
N ALA A 654 9.83 3.96 -75.33
CA ALA A 654 9.58 4.48 -73.99
C ALA A 654 8.08 4.69 -73.74
N ALA A 655 7.54 4.13 -72.67
CA ALA A 655 6.23 4.48 -72.13
C ALA A 655 6.32 4.60 -70.61
N THR A 656 5.68 5.62 -70.04
CA THR A 656 5.62 5.82 -68.59
C THR A 656 4.17 5.81 -68.14
N VAL A 657 3.89 4.95 -67.16
CA VAL A 657 2.58 4.77 -66.55
C VAL A 657 2.65 5.19 -65.09
N GLU A 658 1.67 5.97 -64.66
CA GLU A 658 1.41 6.24 -63.25
C GLU A 658 0.23 5.39 -62.78
N ILE A 659 0.40 4.70 -61.66
CA ILE A 659 -0.67 4.00 -60.95
C ILE A 659 -0.89 4.69 -59.62
N VAL A 660 -2.15 4.91 -59.32
CA VAL A 660 -2.59 5.54 -58.08
C VAL A 660 -3.62 4.64 -57.42
N LEU A 661 -3.40 4.32 -56.14
CA LEU A 661 -4.33 3.56 -55.32
C LEU A 661 -5.10 4.51 -54.40
N TYR A 662 -6.42 4.32 -54.37
CA TYR A 662 -7.35 4.96 -53.44
C TYR A 662 -7.99 3.85 -52.60
N ASN A 663 -8.12 4.07 -51.30
CA ASN A 663 -8.68 3.08 -50.35
C ASN A 663 -10.10 3.44 -49.93
#